data_AF-A0A0A8L1R5-F1
#
_entry.id   AF-A0A0A8L1R5-F1
#
_cell.length_a   1.000
_cell.length_b   1.000
_cell.length_c   1.000
_cell.angle_alpha   90.00
_cell.angle_beta   90.00
_cell.angle_gamma   90.00
#
_symmetry.space_group_name_H-M   'P 1'
#
loop_
_entity.id
_entity.type
_entity.pdbx_description
1 polymer ?
#
loop_
_entity_poly.entity_id
_entity_poly.type
_entity_poly.pdbx_seq_one_letter_code
_entity_poly.pdbx_strand_id
1 'polypeptide(L)'
;MAIKLTGDNDIGPSNSGVLLLRESGSLGIGEVNRWKVVINKDELLAGDVELTEDTLYLEVRNLESALVRPVWLTGPYSIYVDVVPVNYDERKEFTGDKIDFVSDLKPDETFETKLYFNSNSQINGSSYYGWNIDLIAQFTVVTIAKLPFVLTLATTPNVAKHAQKDKSIQVEQTGAFKFSKLDTEQIWNLPPVFPEKPVHLVIITHGIFSSIGGDMLCLKDTIERAANSLPDDENDNLVIRGFPGNVGKSYKGIKNLGFKLADYIIDTVDKLKRQYHLSKISFVGHSLGGPVQAMAIHYISVERPDIFDKEIGLTPVNFVAAASPFLGVIGDFPKYVSALLDIGALGQTGRDLTLKRNFFLPSKGIVNSKEHHERIKAKPILEILPKDPALEIFQRFKHRTVYANVAFDGIVPLRTAALLYLDWKGLSDVHTARNESDDTQSNQDKDEQGGPKTGEIPESSIDKRSFLQWMLPQALIKKEKYKSYVRTQTNSSIESASSEANNNSDSSADFRPPRKANTLISAVSTISAPLPEYSYLVDPSSRSDRIIHDKMYTPEELPEIHYKHKKLAKKIIYPNYSVHVKEERIARLWQETMDWRKVVVELHPDSHNNIIVRRRFVNSFGWIVVNHIADEHFGSKSLTK
;
A
#
# COMPACT_ATOMS: atom_id res chain seq x y z
N MET A 1 68.09 18.98 -8.34
CA MET A 1 67.88 18.09 -9.51
C MET A 1 66.49 17.50 -9.35
N ALA A 2 65.45 18.09 -9.96
CA ALA A 2 65.03 17.85 -11.34
C ALA A 2 64.91 16.33 -11.59
N ILE A 3 63.74 15.78 -11.88
CA ILE A 3 63.03 16.02 -13.14
C ILE A 3 61.51 15.98 -12.94
N LYS A 4 60.86 17.02 -13.47
CA LYS A 4 59.44 17.17 -13.77
C LYS A 4 59.26 16.60 -15.18
N LEU A 5 58.45 15.56 -15.37
CA LEU A 5 57.97 15.11 -16.69
C LEU A 5 56.51 14.67 -16.56
N THR A 6 55.61 15.52 -17.06
CA THR A 6 54.65 15.24 -18.16
C THR A 6 53.43 14.44 -17.65
N GLY A 7 52.26 15.04 -17.48
CA GLY A 7 51.59 15.84 -18.50
C GLY A 7 50.62 14.94 -19.26
N ASP A 8 49.66 14.34 -18.55
CA ASP A 8 48.41 13.92 -19.16
C ASP A 8 47.44 15.09 -19.00
N ASN A 9 47.37 15.88 -20.08
CA ASN A 9 46.22 16.70 -20.37
C ASN A 9 45.05 15.76 -20.63
N ASP A 10 44.36 15.34 -19.57
CA ASP A 10 42.97 14.97 -19.70
C ASP A 10 42.23 16.27 -20.00
N ILE A 11 41.97 16.53 -21.28
CA ILE A 11 41.11 17.63 -21.72
C ILE A 11 39.70 17.24 -21.28
N GLY A 12 39.41 17.46 -20.00
CA GLY A 12 38.08 17.29 -19.44
C GLY A 12 37.10 18.27 -20.09
N PRO A 13 35.78 17.99 -20.05
CA PRO A 13 34.79 18.92 -20.54
C PRO A 13 34.99 20.27 -19.86
N SER A 14 34.88 21.32 -20.66
CA SER A 14 35.12 22.72 -20.32
C SER A 14 34.60 23.11 -18.91
N ASN A 15 35.34 24.00 -18.23
CA ASN A 15 34.94 24.60 -16.95
C ASN A 15 33.85 25.69 -17.11
N SER A 16 33.22 25.81 -18.28
CA SER A 16 32.21 26.85 -18.63
C SER A 16 30.77 26.47 -18.30
N GLY A 17 30.54 25.31 -17.67
CA GLY A 17 29.20 24.91 -17.26
C GLY A 17 28.58 25.84 -16.21
N VAL A 18 27.26 25.78 -16.11
CA VAL A 18 26.46 26.64 -15.24
C VAL A 18 25.76 25.81 -14.17
N LEU A 19 25.77 26.30 -12.92
CA LEU A 19 25.01 25.73 -11.82
C LEU A 19 23.60 26.33 -11.78
N LEU A 20 22.57 25.53 -12.06
CA LEU A 20 21.18 25.97 -12.13
C LEU A 20 20.45 25.86 -10.79
N LEU A 21 20.80 24.85 -9.98
CA LEU A 21 20.19 24.64 -8.67
C LEU A 21 21.21 24.09 -7.69
N ARG A 22 21.15 24.59 -6.45
CA ARG A 22 21.83 24.00 -5.30
C ARG A 22 20.95 24.12 -4.07
N GLU A 23 20.43 22.99 -3.64
CA GLU A 23 19.56 22.89 -2.47
C GLU A 23 20.22 22.01 -1.41
N SER A 24 20.12 22.42 -0.15
CA SER A 24 20.53 21.60 0.98
C SER A 24 19.43 21.57 2.02
N GLY A 25 19.30 20.45 2.72
CA GLY A 25 18.22 20.27 3.67
C GLY A 25 18.39 18.99 4.47
N SER A 26 17.33 18.60 5.16
CA SER A 26 17.28 17.30 5.82
C SER A 26 15.89 16.67 5.73
N LEU A 27 15.83 15.34 5.78
CA LEU A 27 14.59 14.56 5.75
C LEU A 27 14.42 13.74 7.02
N GLY A 28 13.27 13.85 7.67
CA GLY A 28 12.82 13.00 8.77
C GLY A 28 11.95 11.84 8.30
N ILE A 29 11.42 11.07 9.26
CA ILE A 29 10.64 9.87 8.95
C ILE A 29 9.41 10.17 8.09
N GLY A 30 9.38 9.53 6.91
CA GLY A 30 8.29 9.71 5.95
C GLY A 30 8.22 11.10 5.33
N GLU A 31 9.22 11.95 5.54
CA GLU A 31 9.31 13.24 4.86
C GLU A 31 9.77 13.05 3.42
N VAL A 32 9.21 13.90 2.57
CA VAL A 32 9.38 14.00 1.14
C VAL A 32 9.69 15.45 0.80
N ASN A 33 10.68 15.64 -0.07
CA ASN A 33 10.85 16.88 -0.81
C ASN A 33 10.70 16.58 -2.30
N ARG A 34 9.79 17.31 -2.95
CA ARG A 34 9.54 17.23 -4.39
C ARG A 34 9.99 18.52 -5.07
N TRP A 35 10.90 18.42 -6.02
CA TRP A 35 11.24 19.52 -6.91
C TRP A 35 10.53 19.32 -8.24
N LYS A 36 9.76 20.32 -8.67
CA LYS A 36 9.26 20.41 -10.04
C LYS A 36 10.15 21.38 -10.78
N VAL A 37 10.90 20.88 -11.75
CA VAL A 37 11.85 21.65 -12.55
C VAL A 37 11.26 21.85 -13.94
N VAL A 38 11.33 23.08 -14.45
CA VAL A 38 10.89 23.45 -15.80
C VAL A 38 11.96 24.33 -16.45
N ILE A 39 12.34 24.00 -17.68
CA ILE A 39 13.46 24.62 -18.38
C ILE A 39 13.06 24.96 -19.81
N ASN A 40 13.27 26.21 -20.21
CA ASN A 40 13.20 26.61 -21.61
C ASN A 40 14.57 26.36 -22.26
N LYS A 41 14.65 25.36 -23.16
CA LYS A 41 15.92 24.98 -23.80
C LYS A 41 16.47 26.09 -24.70
N ASP A 42 15.61 26.78 -25.45
CA ASP A 42 16.04 27.80 -26.41
C ASP A 42 16.59 29.04 -25.71
N GLU A 43 15.94 29.48 -24.63
CA GLU A 43 16.43 30.59 -23.80
C GLU A 43 17.73 30.23 -23.07
N LEU A 44 17.90 28.96 -22.67
CA LEU A 44 19.12 28.48 -22.02
C LEU A 44 20.30 28.51 -23.00
N LEU A 45 20.09 28.03 -24.22
CA LEU A 45 21.11 28.03 -25.29
C LEU A 45 21.44 29.44 -25.79
N ALA A 46 20.47 30.37 -25.76
CA ALA A 46 20.70 31.77 -26.12
C ALA A 46 21.65 32.51 -25.15
N GLY A 47 21.90 31.96 -23.96
CA GLY A 47 22.82 32.52 -22.96
C GLY A 47 24.29 32.10 -23.13
N ASP A 48 24.68 31.54 -24.28
CA ASP A 48 26.01 30.93 -24.52
C ASP A 48 26.36 29.83 -23.49
N VAL A 49 25.35 29.17 -22.92
CA VAL A 49 25.52 28.09 -21.95
C VAL A 49 25.80 26.78 -22.66
N GLU A 50 26.92 26.15 -22.33
CA GLU A 50 27.28 24.85 -22.88
C GLU A 50 26.42 23.73 -22.28
N LEU A 51 25.77 22.96 -23.16
CA LEU A 51 25.09 21.71 -22.82
C LEU A 51 25.93 20.54 -23.32
N THR A 52 26.28 19.63 -22.41
CA THR A 52 26.90 18.36 -22.78
C THR A 52 25.82 17.34 -23.15
N GLU A 53 25.88 16.80 -24.36
CA GLU A 53 24.99 15.74 -24.87
C GLU A 53 23.48 16.10 -24.84
N ASP A 54 23.10 17.38 -24.90
CA ASP A 54 21.70 17.79 -24.72
C ASP A 54 21.08 17.27 -23.41
N THR A 55 21.88 17.28 -22.33
CA THR A 55 21.45 16.84 -21.00
C THR A 55 21.80 17.85 -19.90
N LEU A 56 21.11 17.71 -18.77
CA LEU A 56 21.50 18.33 -17.50
C LEU A 56 21.93 17.26 -16.51
N TYR A 57 22.79 17.62 -15.58
CA TYR A 57 23.37 16.70 -14.61
C TYR A 57 22.80 17.00 -13.22
N LEU A 58 22.06 16.02 -12.68
CA LEU A 58 21.52 16.04 -11.33
C LEU A 58 22.41 15.18 -10.43
N GLU A 59 22.85 15.75 -9.32
CA GLU A 59 23.52 15.01 -8.26
C GLU A 59 22.81 15.19 -6.93
N VAL A 60 22.68 14.09 -6.19
CA VAL A 60 22.14 14.08 -4.83
C VAL A 60 23.12 13.34 -3.93
N ARG A 61 23.61 14.01 -2.88
CA ARG A 61 24.50 13.39 -1.91
C ARG A 61 23.83 13.27 -0.54
N ASN A 62 23.93 12.08 0.04
CA ASN A 62 23.60 11.85 1.43
C ASN A 62 24.78 12.32 2.29
N LEU A 63 24.55 13.35 3.11
CA LEU A 63 25.60 13.98 3.92
C LEU A 63 25.81 13.29 5.27
N GLU A 64 25.08 12.20 5.54
CA GLU A 64 25.28 11.40 6.73
C GLU A 64 26.67 10.74 6.73
N SER A 65 27.24 10.54 7.93
CA SER A 65 28.60 10.04 8.06
C SER A 65 28.77 8.62 7.52
N ALA A 66 29.83 8.36 6.74
CA ALA A 66 30.19 7.01 6.32
C ALA A 66 30.36 6.04 7.50
N LEU A 67 30.64 6.56 8.71
CA LEU A 67 30.79 5.75 9.94
C LEU A 67 29.49 5.05 10.37
N VAL A 68 28.31 5.52 9.95
CA VAL A 68 27.04 4.86 10.27
C VAL A 68 26.61 3.83 9.22
N ARG A 69 27.39 3.64 8.13
CA ARG A 69 27.12 2.59 7.12
C ARG A 69 27.01 1.17 7.73
N PRO A 70 27.83 0.75 8.71
CA PRO A 70 27.70 -0.60 9.29
C PRO A 70 26.40 -0.82 10.07
N VAL A 71 25.71 0.25 10.49
CA VAL A 71 24.40 0.18 11.19
C VAL A 71 23.25 -0.13 10.21
N TRP A 72 23.54 -0.20 8.91
CA TRP A 72 22.59 -0.48 7.83
C TRP A 72 21.89 -1.84 7.92
N LEU A 73 22.53 -2.85 8.53
CA LEU A 73 21.90 -4.16 8.79
C LEU A 73 20.69 -4.10 9.75
N THR A 74 20.47 -2.95 10.40
CA THR A 74 19.32 -2.68 11.30
C THR A 74 18.49 -1.45 10.91
N GLY A 75 18.79 -0.81 9.76
CA GLY A 75 18.23 0.49 9.31
C GLY A 75 18.73 1.69 10.15
N PRO A 76 18.62 2.97 9.70
CA PRO A 76 17.85 3.47 8.56
C PRO A 76 18.38 4.83 7.98
N TYR A 77 19.64 4.95 7.54
CA TYR A 77 20.22 6.26 7.13
C TYR A 77 20.33 6.47 5.62
N SER A 78 19.32 6.05 4.88
CA SER A 78 19.32 6.13 3.42
C SER A 78 18.16 6.94 2.86
N ILE A 79 18.38 7.45 1.66
CA ILE A 79 17.45 8.29 0.93
C ILE A 79 17.03 7.53 -0.33
N TYR A 80 15.74 7.42 -0.57
CA TYR A 80 15.23 7.04 -1.86
C TYR A 80 15.16 8.29 -2.74
N VAL A 81 15.66 8.20 -3.96
CA VAL A 81 15.60 9.29 -4.94
C VAL A 81 14.99 8.75 -6.22
N ASP A 82 14.02 9.47 -6.77
CA ASP A 82 13.57 9.23 -8.14
C ASP A 82 13.45 10.50 -8.98
N VAL A 83 13.60 10.32 -10.28
CA VAL A 83 13.52 11.37 -11.28
C VAL A 83 12.53 10.95 -12.35
N VAL A 84 11.45 11.72 -12.47
CA VAL A 84 10.33 11.39 -13.35
C VAL A 84 10.12 12.52 -14.36
N PRO A 85 10.29 12.28 -15.66
CA PRO A 85 9.97 13.29 -16.67
C PRO A 85 8.46 13.52 -16.76
N VAL A 86 8.05 14.73 -17.16
CA VAL A 86 6.64 15.19 -17.05
C VAL A 86 5.62 14.31 -17.78
N ASN A 87 6.01 13.65 -18.88
CA ASN A 87 5.12 12.78 -19.66
C ASN A 87 5.25 11.29 -19.32
N TYR A 88 6.01 10.93 -18.27
CA TYR A 88 6.03 9.54 -17.82
C TYR A 88 4.67 9.11 -17.29
N ASP A 89 4.14 8.02 -17.86
CA ASP A 89 2.91 7.38 -17.42
C ASP A 89 3.16 5.88 -17.40
N GLU A 90 3.08 5.28 -16.21
CA GLU A 90 3.28 3.85 -16.03
C GLU A 90 2.29 2.99 -16.83
N ARG A 91 1.20 3.56 -17.36
CA ARG A 91 0.22 2.85 -18.21
C ARG A 91 0.59 2.82 -19.68
N LYS A 92 1.62 3.57 -20.10
CA LYS A 92 2.02 3.69 -21.51
C LYS A 92 3.42 3.12 -21.70
N GLU A 93 3.68 2.67 -22.91
CA GLU A 93 5.05 2.31 -23.30
C GLU A 93 5.93 3.57 -23.25
N PHE A 94 7.06 3.43 -22.59
CA PHE A 94 8.04 4.48 -22.45
C PHE A 94 9.20 4.21 -23.43
N THR A 95 9.38 5.11 -24.39
CA THR A 95 10.44 5.02 -25.40
C THR A 95 11.51 6.06 -25.14
N GLY A 96 12.79 5.69 -25.22
CA GLY A 96 13.91 6.63 -25.10
C GLY A 96 14.82 6.32 -23.91
N ASP A 97 15.35 7.37 -23.28
CA ASP A 97 16.42 7.26 -22.28
C ASP A 97 15.97 6.70 -20.93
N LYS A 98 16.90 6.07 -20.23
CA LYS A 98 16.63 5.36 -18.97
C LYS A 98 15.96 6.24 -17.91
N ILE A 99 14.95 5.66 -17.23
CA ILE A 99 14.40 6.22 -16.00
C ILE A 99 15.34 5.85 -14.86
N ASP A 100 15.91 6.87 -14.22
CA ASP A 100 16.85 6.68 -13.13
C ASP A 100 16.20 6.93 -11.77
N PHE A 101 16.49 6.02 -10.85
CA PHE A 101 16.16 6.12 -9.43
C PHE A 101 17.21 5.37 -8.63
N VAL A 102 17.33 5.68 -7.35
CA VAL A 102 18.12 4.91 -6.39
C VAL A 102 17.24 4.51 -5.22
N SER A 103 17.18 3.20 -4.96
CA SER A 103 16.35 2.63 -3.91
C SER A 103 16.83 3.02 -2.50
N ASP A 104 18.15 3.12 -2.34
CA ASP A 104 18.83 3.14 -1.05
C ASP A 104 20.16 3.92 -1.16
N LEU A 105 20.09 5.25 -1.24
CA LEU A 105 21.28 6.12 -1.26
C LEU A 105 21.90 6.15 0.13
N LYS A 106 23.01 5.43 0.34
CA LYS A 106 23.59 5.21 1.67
C LYS A 106 24.36 6.43 2.17
N PRO A 107 24.71 6.50 3.48
CA PRO A 107 25.50 7.58 4.03
C PRO A 107 26.77 7.85 3.22
N ASP A 108 27.10 9.12 2.96
CA ASP A 108 28.25 9.56 2.16
C ASP A 108 28.29 9.01 0.71
N GLU A 109 27.18 8.49 0.18
CA GLU A 109 27.06 8.15 -1.23
C GLU A 109 26.42 9.31 -2.02
N THR A 110 26.72 9.35 -3.32
CA THR A 110 26.18 10.32 -4.27
C THR A 110 25.45 9.56 -5.38
N PHE A 111 24.23 9.99 -5.68
CA PHE A 111 23.44 9.57 -6.83
C PHE A 111 23.65 10.59 -7.94
N GLU A 112 24.06 10.11 -9.11
CA GLU A 112 24.36 10.92 -10.30
C GLU A 112 23.43 10.45 -11.43
N THR A 113 22.72 11.38 -12.09
CA THR A 113 21.83 11.07 -13.22
C THR A 113 21.73 12.24 -14.20
N LYS A 114 21.27 11.93 -15.41
CA LYS A 114 21.09 12.89 -16.52
C LYS A 114 19.61 13.18 -16.75
N LEU A 115 19.28 14.44 -16.95
CA LEU A 115 17.97 14.88 -17.41
C LEU A 115 18.03 15.16 -18.92
N TYR A 116 17.35 14.33 -19.70
CA TYR A 116 17.41 14.36 -21.17
C TYR A 116 16.34 15.27 -21.78
N PHE A 117 16.72 16.19 -22.67
CA PHE A 117 15.79 17.00 -23.44
C PHE A 117 15.18 16.18 -24.59
N ASN A 118 14.12 15.40 -24.31
CA ASN A 118 13.45 14.52 -25.25
C ASN A 118 11.92 14.60 -25.13
N SER A 119 11.18 13.82 -25.92
CA SER A 119 9.71 13.83 -25.93
C SER A 119 9.09 13.48 -24.57
N ASN A 120 9.78 12.74 -23.70
CA ASN A 120 9.26 12.35 -22.39
C ASN A 120 9.29 13.53 -21.40
N SER A 121 10.26 14.42 -21.53
CA SER A 121 10.37 15.62 -20.69
C SER A 121 9.74 16.86 -21.34
N GLN A 122 9.44 16.84 -22.64
CA GLN A 122 8.91 17.98 -23.37
C GLN A 122 7.45 18.31 -23.01
N ILE A 123 7.19 19.56 -22.63
CA ILE A 123 5.85 20.04 -22.28
C ILE A 123 5.13 20.47 -23.56
N ASN A 124 4.06 19.76 -23.93
CA ASN A 124 3.15 20.11 -25.03
C ASN A 124 3.84 20.44 -26.37
N GLY A 125 4.95 19.76 -26.71
CA GLY A 125 5.69 20.01 -27.95
C GLY A 125 6.37 21.39 -28.03
N SER A 126 6.49 22.10 -26.91
CA SER A 126 7.12 23.42 -26.82
C SER A 126 8.62 23.31 -26.54
N SER A 127 9.30 24.45 -26.43
CA SER A 127 10.71 24.54 -25.98
C SER A 127 10.88 24.33 -24.47
N TYR A 128 9.79 24.09 -23.73
CA TYR A 128 9.82 23.81 -22.30
C TYR A 128 9.93 22.32 -22.02
N TYR A 129 10.82 21.97 -21.10
CA TYR A 129 11.04 20.61 -20.63
C TYR A 129 10.93 20.56 -19.11
N GLY A 130 10.40 19.46 -18.56
CA GLY A 130 10.17 19.36 -17.12
C GLY A 130 10.32 17.98 -16.51
N TRP A 131 10.68 17.99 -15.23
CA TRP A 131 10.91 16.81 -14.40
C TRP A 131 10.39 17.03 -12.98
N ASN A 132 9.93 15.94 -12.36
CA ASN A 132 9.70 15.85 -10.92
C ASN A 132 10.85 15.04 -10.31
N ILE A 133 11.44 15.56 -9.24
CA ILE A 133 12.51 14.89 -8.49
C ILE A 133 12.01 14.71 -7.06
N ASP A 134 11.90 13.46 -6.61
CA ASP A 134 11.43 13.14 -5.26
C ASP A 134 12.57 12.58 -4.42
N LEU A 135 12.80 13.17 -3.25
CA LEU A 135 13.69 12.62 -2.22
C LEU A 135 12.85 12.20 -1.01
N ILE A 136 12.98 10.94 -0.59
CA ILE A 136 12.19 10.35 0.49
C ILE A 136 13.13 9.65 1.48
N ALA A 137 12.99 9.93 2.78
CA ALA A 137 13.75 9.18 3.79
C ALA A 137 13.23 7.75 3.93
N GLN A 138 14.13 6.77 3.97
CA GLN A 138 13.80 5.35 4.15
C GLN A 138 13.62 4.93 5.63
N PHE A 139 13.40 5.88 6.53
CA PHE A 139 13.11 5.60 7.92
C PHE A 139 11.81 4.82 8.08
N THR A 140 11.86 3.69 8.79
CA THR A 140 10.67 2.88 9.12
C THR A 140 10.25 2.99 10.59
N VAL A 141 11.20 3.24 11.50
CA VAL A 141 10.96 3.24 12.96
C VAL A 141 11.56 4.45 13.67
N VAL A 142 12.70 4.97 13.20
CA VAL A 142 13.41 6.07 13.87
C VAL A 142 12.75 7.41 13.56
N THR A 143 12.07 8.00 14.54
CA THR A 143 11.29 9.24 14.34
C THR A 143 12.05 10.53 14.65
N ILE A 144 13.21 10.46 15.32
CA ILE A 144 13.96 11.64 15.80
C ILE A 144 15.08 12.03 14.83
N ALA A 145 15.60 11.08 14.07
CA ALA A 145 16.71 11.32 13.15
C ALA A 145 16.27 12.17 11.94
N LYS A 146 17.22 12.95 11.43
CA LYS A 146 17.10 13.76 10.22
C LYS A 146 18.29 13.44 9.31
N LEU A 147 18.03 13.12 8.05
CA LEU A 147 19.04 12.79 7.04
C LEU A 147 19.41 14.04 6.27
N PRO A 148 20.61 14.62 6.50
CA PRO A 148 21.04 15.76 5.73
C PRO A 148 21.37 15.36 4.29
N PHE A 149 21.02 16.23 3.34
CA PHE A 149 21.32 16.02 1.93
C PHE A 149 21.69 17.34 1.24
N VAL A 150 22.30 17.20 0.08
CA VAL A 150 22.50 18.28 -0.89
C VAL A 150 22.15 17.78 -2.28
N LEU A 151 21.44 18.62 -3.04
CA LEU A 151 21.00 18.38 -4.41
C LEU A 151 21.59 19.49 -5.28
N THR A 152 22.25 19.14 -6.38
CA THR A 152 22.75 20.08 -7.38
C THR A 152 22.24 19.73 -8.77
N LEU A 153 21.89 20.74 -9.56
CA LEU A 153 21.57 20.60 -10.98
C LEU A 153 22.45 21.57 -11.77
N ALA A 154 23.17 21.06 -12.77
CA ALA A 154 24.06 21.87 -13.59
C ALA A 154 24.03 21.43 -15.06
N THR A 155 24.60 22.26 -15.94
CA THR A 155 24.70 21.93 -17.37
C THR A 155 25.87 21.04 -17.74
N THR A 156 26.87 20.92 -16.84
CA THR A 156 28.01 20.01 -17.01
C THR A 156 28.23 19.17 -15.75
N PRO A 157 28.78 17.95 -15.87
CA PRO A 157 28.97 17.05 -14.73
C PRO A 157 30.01 17.61 -13.75
N ASN A 158 31.04 18.28 -14.25
CA ASN A 158 32.08 18.88 -13.42
C ASN A 158 31.50 19.93 -12.47
N VAL A 159 30.62 20.81 -12.95
CA VAL A 159 30.01 21.85 -12.12
C VAL A 159 29.05 21.24 -11.11
N ALA A 160 28.23 20.26 -11.50
CA ALA A 160 27.34 19.54 -10.59
C ALA A 160 28.11 18.96 -9.39
N LYS A 161 29.23 18.27 -9.68
CA LYS A 161 30.08 17.59 -8.70
C LYS A 161 30.85 18.53 -7.77
N HIS A 162 31.42 19.60 -8.31
CA HIS A 162 32.18 20.54 -7.48
C HIS A 162 31.24 21.34 -6.58
N ALA A 163 30.05 21.72 -7.06
CA ALA A 163 29.05 22.47 -6.29
C ALA A 163 28.51 21.69 -5.07
N GLN A 164 28.62 20.35 -5.06
CA GLN A 164 28.27 19.54 -3.88
C GLN A 164 29.15 19.89 -2.67
N LYS A 165 30.45 20.19 -2.91
CA LYS A 165 31.45 20.42 -1.85
C LYS A 165 31.76 21.91 -1.66
N ASP A 166 31.85 22.66 -2.75
CA ASP A 166 32.23 24.06 -2.74
C ASP A 166 30.99 24.97 -2.73
N LYS A 167 30.80 25.71 -1.62
CA LYS A 167 29.70 26.67 -1.49
C LYS A 167 29.95 27.99 -2.24
N SER A 168 31.17 28.21 -2.73
CA SER A 168 31.53 29.44 -3.44
C SER A 168 30.98 29.49 -4.87
N ILE A 169 30.70 28.32 -5.48
CA ILE A 169 30.05 28.21 -6.79
C ILE A 169 28.62 28.74 -6.66
N GLN A 170 28.35 29.86 -7.32
CA GLN A 170 27.06 30.53 -7.26
C GLN A 170 26.06 29.89 -8.22
N VAL A 171 24.80 29.87 -7.82
CA VAL A 171 23.68 29.49 -8.69
C VAL A 171 23.43 30.62 -9.66
N GLU A 172 23.46 30.31 -10.96
CA GLU A 172 23.15 31.28 -12.00
C GLU A 172 21.64 31.49 -12.10
N GLN A 173 21.23 32.76 -12.05
CA GLN A 173 19.82 33.13 -12.19
C GLN A 173 19.52 33.35 -13.66
N THR A 174 18.87 32.38 -14.29
CA THR A 174 18.44 32.47 -15.69
C THR A 174 16.91 32.54 -15.77
N GLY A 175 16.37 33.29 -16.73
CA GLY A 175 14.92 33.29 -17.00
C GLY A 175 14.43 31.93 -17.54
N ALA A 176 15.35 31.17 -18.13
CA ALA A 176 15.13 29.87 -18.74
C ALA A 176 14.84 28.77 -17.71
N PHE A 177 15.36 28.87 -16.48
CA PHE A 177 15.23 27.86 -15.44
C PHE A 177 14.21 28.29 -14.37
N LYS A 178 13.20 27.46 -14.13
CA LYS A 178 12.24 27.65 -13.05
C LYS A 178 12.09 26.36 -12.27
N PHE A 179 12.01 26.48 -10.95
CA PHE A 179 11.67 25.34 -10.12
C PHE A 179 10.73 25.72 -8.97
N SER A 180 9.97 24.76 -8.51
CA SER A 180 9.22 24.84 -7.26
C SER A 180 9.56 23.66 -6.38
N LYS A 181 9.84 23.91 -5.10
CA LYS A 181 10.04 22.88 -4.08
C LYS A 181 8.78 22.76 -3.24
N LEU A 182 8.28 21.53 -3.10
CA LEU A 182 7.17 21.20 -2.23
C LEU A 182 7.67 20.24 -1.15
N ASP A 183 7.47 20.60 0.10
CA ASP A 183 7.69 19.69 1.22
C ASP A 183 6.47 18.78 1.46
N THR A 184 6.57 17.89 2.45
CA THR A 184 5.50 16.96 2.79
C THR A 184 4.21 17.65 3.21
N GLU A 185 4.30 18.73 3.98
CA GLU A 185 3.11 19.44 4.45
C GLU A 185 2.39 20.09 3.27
N GLN A 186 3.12 20.70 2.36
CA GLN A 186 2.58 21.32 1.15
C GLN A 186 1.95 20.28 0.22
N ILE A 187 2.65 19.16 -0.05
CA ILE A 187 2.15 18.08 -0.92
C ILE A 187 0.81 17.53 -0.41
N TRP A 188 0.68 17.35 0.91
CA TRP A 188 -0.49 16.74 1.54
C TRP A 188 -1.60 17.74 1.91
N ASN A 189 -1.39 19.05 1.73
CA ASN A 189 -2.39 20.08 2.04
C ASN A 189 -2.71 21.00 0.85
N LEU A 190 -2.51 20.53 -0.38
CA LEU A 190 -2.95 21.26 -1.57
C LEU A 190 -4.45 21.62 -1.50
N PRO A 191 -4.85 22.79 -2.03
CA PRO A 191 -6.24 23.21 -2.13
C PRO A 191 -6.98 22.38 -3.21
N PRO A 192 -8.32 22.38 -3.21
CA PRO A 192 -9.10 21.83 -4.32
C PRO A 192 -8.77 22.56 -5.63
N VAL A 193 -8.84 21.83 -6.74
CA VAL A 193 -8.61 22.38 -8.09
C VAL A 193 -9.65 23.44 -8.43
N PHE A 194 -10.91 23.23 -8.01
CA PHE A 194 -12.02 24.15 -8.23
C PHE A 194 -12.60 24.63 -6.89
N PRO A 195 -12.10 25.73 -6.30
CA PRO A 195 -12.53 26.21 -4.98
C PRO A 195 -14.04 26.42 -4.81
N GLU A 196 -14.73 26.82 -5.88
CA GLU A 196 -16.16 27.13 -5.88
C GLU A 196 -17.06 25.90 -6.07
N LYS A 197 -16.50 24.75 -6.51
CA LYS A 197 -17.27 23.52 -6.71
C LYS A 197 -17.37 22.72 -5.41
N PRO A 198 -18.39 21.85 -5.26
CA PRO A 198 -18.45 20.91 -4.15
C PRO A 198 -17.16 20.11 -4.02
N VAL A 199 -16.63 20.00 -2.81
CA VAL A 199 -15.37 19.30 -2.52
C VAL A 199 -15.65 17.89 -1.99
N HIS A 200 -14.82 16.94 -2.44
CA HIS A 200 -14.79 15.57 -1.93
C HIS A 200 -13.50 15.32 -1.15
N LEU A 201 -13.62 15.16 0.18
CA LEU A 201 -12.48 14.85 1.05
C LEU A 201 -12.11 13.37 0.98
N VAL A 202 -10.85 13.06 0.70
CA VAL A 202 -10.31 11.69 0.74
C VAL A 202 -9.28 11.57 1.87
N ILE A 203 -9.53 10.67 2.82
CA ILE A 203 -8.60 10.38 3.92
C ILE A 203 -7.79 9.13 3.57
N ILE A 204 -6.47 9.29 3.43
CA ILE A 204 -5.53 8.18 3.25
C ILE A 204 -4.88 7.84 4.59
N THR A 205 -4.73 6.55 4.90
CA THR A 205 -4.13 6.09 6.16
C THR A 205 -3.15 4.94 5.94
N HIS A 206 -1.93 5.14 6.44
CA HIS A 206 -0.82 4.20 6.29
C HIS A 206 -0.91 2.99 7.23
N GLY A 207 -0.15 1.94 6.91
CA GLY A 207 -0.02 0.72 7.71
C GLY A 207 1.03 0.80 8.82
N ILE A 208 1.40 -0.37 9.36
CA ILE A 208 2.50 -0.49 10.33
C ILE A 208 3.86 -0.28 9.65
N PHE A 209 4.82 0.31 10.38
CA PHE A 209 6.17 0.63 9.86
C PHE A 209 6.13 1.37 8.52
N SER A 210 5.17 2.28 8.41
CA SER A 210 4.86 3.07 7.23
C SER A 210 4.61 4.52 7.67
N SER A 211 4.61 5.40 6.69
CA SER A 211 4.37 6.81 6.81
C SER A 211 3.32 7.28 5.82
N ILE A 212 2.61 8.34 6.15
CA ILE A 212 1.71 8.97 5.18
C ILE A 212 2.50 9.66 4.08
N GLY A 213 3.55 10.41 4.45
CA GLY A 213 4.23 11.33 3.55
C GLY A 213 4.84 10.66 2.34
N GLY A 214 5.76 9.71 2.57
CA GLY A 214 6.47 8.99 1.51
C GLY A 214 5.79 7.70 1.06
N ASP A 215 5.39 6.82 1.99
CA ASP A 215 4.92 5.47 1.63
C ASP A 215 3.52 5.45 0.97
N MET A 216 2.72 6.50 1.13
CA MET A 216 1.40 6.61 0.50
C MET A 216 1.39 7.62 -0.66
N LEU A 217 2.55 8.19 -1.03
CA LEU A 217 2.67 9.26 -2.01
C LEU A 217 2.24 8.80 -3.41
N CYS A 218 2.69 7.62 -3.84
CA CYS A 218 2.35 7.10 -5.16
C CYS A 218 0.84 6.88 -5.30
N LEU A 219 0.19 6.31 -4.27
CA LEU A 219 -1.27 6.17 -4.25
C LEU A 219 -1.97 7.53 -4.34
N LYS A 220 -1.54 8.52 -3.55
CA LYS A 220 -2.09 9.89 -3.60
C LYS A 220 -1.96 10.48 -5.00
N ASP A 221 -0.76 10.49 -5.56
CA ASP A 221 -0.49 11.05 -6.89
C ASP A 221 -1.32 10.35 -7.98
N THR A 222 -1.55 9.05 -7.84
CA THR A 222 -2.31 8.26 -8.82
C THR A 222 -3.80 8.57 -8.74
N ILE A 223 -4.35 8.75 -7.53
CA ILE A 223 -5.73 9.23 -7.34
C ILE A 223 -5.90 10.64 -7.90
N GLU A 224 -4.98 11.56 -7.61
CA GLU A 224 -5.02 12.93 -8.13
C GLU A 224 -4.95 12.95 -9.65
N ARG A 225 -4.06 12.15 -10.25
CA ARG A 225 -3.93 12.05 -11.70
C ARG A 225 -5.19 11.51 -12.37
N ALA A 226 -5.82 10.48 -11.80
CA ALA A 226 -7.04 9.89 -12.34
C ALA A 226 -8.26 10.82 -12.20
N ALA A 227 -8.34 11.60 -11.12
CA ALA A 227 -9.41 12.59 -10.96
C ALA A 227 -9.20 13.80 -11.88
N ASN A 228 -7.96 14.30 -11.99
CA ASN A 228 -7.64 15.49 -12.80
C ASN A 228 -7.59 15.22 -14.31
N SER A 229 -7.62 13.96 -14.73
CA SER A 229 -7.78 13.61 -16.15
C SER A 229 -9.24 13.64 -16.62
N LEU A 230 -10.20 13.79 -15.70
CA LEU A 230 -11.61 13.94 -16.04
C LEU A 230 -11.93 15.35 -16.53
N PRO A 231 -12.92 15.51 -17.42
CA PRO A 231 -13.49 16.81 -17.76
C PRO A 231 -13.91 17.60 -16.51
N ASP A 232 -13.78 18.93 -16.57
CA ASP A 232 -14.06 19.82 -15.43
C ASP A 232 -15.46 19.61 -14.82
N ASP A 233 -16.47 19.30 -15.62
CA ASP A 233 -17.86 19.07 -15.21
C ASP A 233 -18.09 17.71 -14.53
N GLU A 234 -17.24 16.72 -14.81
CA GLU A 234 -17.29 15.37 -14.23
C GLU A 234 -16.31 15.18 -13.06
N ASN A 235 -15.39 16.13 -12.85
CA ASN A 235 -14.38 16.05 -11.80
C ASN A 235 -14.99 16.22 -10.40
N ASP A 236 -14.83 15.21 -9.54
CA ASP A 236 -15.32 15.19 -8.15
C ASP A 236 -14.60 16.20 -7.21
N ASN A 237 -13.63 16.96 -7.73
CA ASN A 237 -12.92 18.04 -7.05
C ASN A 237 -12.33 17.59 -5.70
N LEU A 238 -11.39 16.66 -5.80
CA LEU A 238 -10.84 15.96 -4.66
C LEU A 238 -9.93 16.85 -3.80
N VAL A 239 -10.01 16.66 -2.49
CA VAL A 239 -9.03 17.14 -1.52
C VAL A 239 -8.52 15.93 -0.73
N ILE A 240 -7.26 15.56 -0.94
CA ILE A 240 -6.66 14.40 -0.28
C ILE A 240 -5.91 14.83 0.97
N ARG A 241 -6.15 14.14 2.08
CA ARG A 241 -5.53 14.39 3.39
C ARG A 241 -5.07 13.09 4.02
N GLY A 242 -4.11 13.20 4.93
CA GLY A 242 -3.62 12.05 5.67
C GLY A 242 -2.90 12.46 6.94
N PHE A 243 -2.98 11.61 7.96
CA PHE A 243 -2.53 11.96 9.31
C PHE A 243 -1.14 11.41 9.62
N PRO A 244 -0.08 12.26 9.69
CA PRO A 244 1.28 11.81 10.00
C PRO A 244 1.45 11.46 11.49
N GLY A 245 0.52 11.86 12.36
CA GLY A 245 0.70 11.75 13.80
C GLY A 245 0.77 10.30 14.32
N ASN A 246 0.47 9.30 13.50
CA ASN A 246 0.54 7.87 13.83
C ASN A 246 1.86 7.18 13.43
N VAL A 247 2.73 7.87 12.68
CA VAL A 247 4.07 7.39 12.32
C VAL A 247 4.88 7.05 13.57
N GLY A 248 5.55 5.88 13.57
CA GLY A 248 6.33 5.36 14.70
C GLY A 248 5.52 5.01 15.96
N LYS A 249 4.19 5.13 15.94
CA LYS A 249 3.33 4.93 17.13
C LYS A 249 2.40 3.72 16.98
N SER A 250 2.65 2.87 15.99
CA SER A 250 1.81 1.70 15.69
C SER A 250 1.65 0.75 16.88
N TYR A 251 2.56 0.73 17.86
CA TYR A 251 2.43 -0.10 19.06
C TYR A 251 1.26 0.29 19.99
N LYS A 252 0.68 1.48 19.82
CA LYS A 252 -0.33 2.05 20.73
C LYS A 252 -1.72 1.40 20.64
N GLY A 253 -2.00 0.54 19.66
CA GLY A 253 -3.30 -0.13 19.50
C GLY A 253 -4.24 0.59 18.54
N ILE A 254 -5.13 -0.19 17.91
CA ILE A 254 -6.09 0.29 16.91
C ILE A 254 -6.97 1.41 17.49
N LYS A 255 -7.42 1.25 18.74
CA LYS A 255 -8.20 2.26 19.46
C LYS A 255 -7.52 3.62 19.52
N ASN A 256 -6.29 3.67 20.04
CA ASN A 256 -5.58 4.92 20.25
C ASN A 256 -5.17 5.58 18.93
N LEU A 257 -4.81 4.78 17.93
CA LEU A 257 -4.49 5.26 16.59
C LEU A 257 -5.74 5.83 15.89
N GLY A 258 -6.88 5.13 16.02
CA GLY A 258 -8.17 5.54 15.46
C GLY A 258 -8.71 6.80 16.11
N PHE A 259 -8.60 6.95 17.45
CA PHE A 259 -9.02 8.18 18.14
C PHE A 259 -8.23 9.39 17.66
N LYS A 260 -6.90 9.27 17.56
CA LYS A 260 -6.07 10.37 17.05
C LYS A 260 -6.36 10.71 15.59
N LEU A 261 -6.63 9.69 14.77
CA LEU A 261 -7.05 9.90 13.39
C LEU A 261 -8.42 10.59 13.32
N ALA A 262 -9.37 10.20 14.18
CA ALA A 262 -10.67 10.83 14.26
C ALA A 262 -10.59 12.31 14.66
N ASP A 263 -9.82 12.64 15.69
CA ASP A 263 -9.60 14.03 16.11
C ASP A 263 -9.03 14.87 14.95
N TYR A 264 -8.08 14.31 14.18
CA TYR A 264 -7.55 14.95 12.97
C TYR A 264 -8.61 15.13 11.87
N ILE A 265 -9.44 14.11 11.61
CA ILE A 265 -10.51 14.20 10.60
C ILE A 265 -11.52 15.26 11.00
N ILE A 266 -11.92 15.30 12.27
CA ILE A 266 -12.86 16.30 12.80
C ILE A 266 -12.32 17.72 12.57
N ASP A 267 -11.07 17.99 12.97
CA ASP A 267 -10.43 19.29 12.75
C ASP A 267 -10.29 19.63 11.26
N THR A 268 -9.94 18.65 10.42
CA THR A 268 -9.83 18.82 8.97
C THR A 268 -11.17 19.17 8.33
N VAL A 269 -12.25 18.47 8.71
CA VAL A 269 -13.61 18.74 8.25
C VAL A 269 -14.06 20.13 8.67
N ASP A 270 -13.86 20.50 9.93
CA ASP A 270 -14.25 21.82 10.45
C ASP A 270 -13.47 22.96 9.77
N LYS A 271 -12.18 22.75 9.47
CA LYS A 271 -11.36 23.72 8.69
C LYS A 271 -11.83 23.85 7.25
N LEU A 272 -12.02 22.73 6.55
CA LEU A 272 -12.42 22.74 5.14
C LEU A 272 -13.84 23.27 4.95
N LYS A 273 -14.79 22.97 5.84
CA LYS A 273 -16.16 23.53 5.79
C LYS A 273 -16.20 25.06 5.92
N ARG A 274 -15.19 25.68 6.55
CA ARG A 274 -15.08 27.15 6.63
C ARG A 274 -14.54 27.78 5.35
N GLN A 275 -13.83 27.01 4.53
CA GLN A 275 -13.12 27.51 3.34
C GLN A 275 -13.84 27.13 2.03
N TYR A 276 -14.50 25.96 2.01
CA TYR A 276 -15.07 25.36 0.81
C TYR A 276 -16.40 24.69 1.10
N HIS A 277 -17.19 24.43 0.05
CA HIS A 277 -18.40 23.63 0.12
C HIS A 277 -18.07 22.13 0.18
N LEU A 278 -17.76 21.62 1.37
CA LEU A 278 -17.42 20.21 1.58
C LEU A 278 -18.68 19.33 1.62
N SER A 279 -18.79 18.37 0.69
CA SER A 279 -20.02 17.59 0.46
C SER A 279 -19.86 16.07 0.64
N LYS A 280 -18.70 15.52 0.26
CA LYS A 280 -18.43 14.08 0.23
C LYS A 280 -17.20 13.71 1.06
N ILE A 281 -17.15 12.48 1.57
CA ILE A 281 -15.98 11.91 2.24
C ILE A 281 -15.71 10.46 1.81
N SER A 282 -14.43 10.14 1.60
CA SER A 282 -13.94 8.80 1.29
C SER A 282 -12.73 8.43 2.14
N PHE A 283 -12.50 7.13 2.31
CA PHE A 283 -11.44 6.56 3.14
C PHE A 283 -10.68 5.50 2.34
N VAL A 284 -9.36 5.60 2.34
CA VAL A 284 -8.45 4.60 1.74
C VAL A 284 -7.39 4.21 2.77
N GLY A 285 -7.41 2.95 3.21
CA GLY A 285 -6.52 2.44 4.24
C GLY A 285 -5.63 1.31 3.74
N HIS A 286 -4.35 1.35 4.07
CA HIS A 286 -3.41 0.24 3.85
C HIS A 286 -3.18 -0.54 5.15
N SER A 287 -3.24 -1.87 5.11
CA SER A 287 -2.84 -2.73 6.21
C SER A 287 -3.55 -2.33 7.52
N LEU A 288 -2.80 -2.05 8.59
CA LEU A 288 -3.33 -1.53 9.86
C LEU A 288 -4.20 -0.27 9.70
N GLY A 289 -3.97 0.52 8.65
CA GLY A 289 -4.73 1.74 8.34
C GLY A 289 -6.23 1.49 8.13
N GLY A 290 -6.63 0.34 7.56
CA GLY A 290 -8.05 -0.01 7.39
C GLY A 290 -8.81 -0.14 8.71
N PRO A 291 -8.38 -1.01 9.64
CA PRO A 291 -8.97 -1.08 10.99
C PRO A 291 -8.87 0.23 11.78
N VAL A 292 -7.81 1.01 11.59
CA VAL A 292 -7.65 2.33 12.23
C VAL A 292 -8.68 3.34 11.70
N GLN A 293 -8.95 3.36 10.40
CA GLN A 293 -10.02 4.18 9.81
C GLN A 293 -11.40 3.74 10.30
N ALA A 294 -11.65 2.43 10.37
CA ALA A 294 -12.92 1.93 10.88
C ALA A 294 -13.14 2.34 12.35
N MET A 295 -12.08 2.32 13.17
CA MET A 295 -12.12 2.85 14.54
C MET A 295 -12.32 4.37 14.57
N ALA A 296 -11.73 5.12 13.64
CA ALA A 296 -11.92 6.56 13.56
C ALA A 296 -13.38 6.92 13.20
N ILE A 297 -13.97 6.23 12.22
CA ILE A 297 -15.39 6.39 11.85
C ILE A 297 -16.29 6.07 13.04
N HIS A 298 -16.02 4.98 13.76
CA HIS A 298 -16.76 4.63 14.97
C HIS A 298 -16.66 5.71 16.04
N TYR A 299 -15.46 6.26 16.29
CA TYR A 299 -15.31 7.36 17.23
C TYR A 299 -16.10 8.61 16.81
N ILE A 300 -16.02 9.01 15.53
CA ILE A 300 -16.76 10.16 15.00
C ILE A 300 -18.26 9.95 15.13
N SER A 301 -18.77 8.74 14.88
CA SER A 301 -20.20 8.42 15.02
C SER A 301 -20.75 8.64 16.44
N VAL A 302 -19.87 8.58 17.45
CA VAL A 302 -20.21 8.83 18.86
C VAL A 302 -20.03 10.30 19.22
N GLU A 303 -18.88 10.88 18.90
CA GLU A 303 -18.47 12.19 19.42
C GLU A 303 -18.88 13.37 18.52
N ARG A 304 -19.04 13.14 17.22
CA ARG A 304 -19.40 14.13 16.19
C ARG A 304 -20.36 13.53 15.15
N PRO A 305 -21.56 13.07 15.58
CA PRO A 305 -22.53 12.46 14.66
C PRO A 305 -22.98 13.42 13.55
N ASP A 306 -22.89 14.74 13.76
CA ASP A 306 -23.18 15.79 12.77
C ASP A 306 -22.34 15.66 11.48
N ILE A 307 -21.13 15.11 11.57
CA ILE A 307 -20.26 14.91 10.40
C ILE A 307 -20.87 13.90 9.43
N PHE A 308 -21.57 12.89 9.94
CA PHE A 308 -22.23 11.86 9.15
C PHE A 308 -23.75 11.95 9.28
N ASP A 309 -24.30 13.12 9.58
CA ASP A 309 -25.74 13.31 9.56
C ASP A 309 -26.32 12.99 8.16
N LYS A 310 -27.59 12.58 8.08
CA LYS A 310 -28.23 12.18 6.82
C LYS A 310 -28.59 13.36 5.93
N GLU A 311 -28.89 14.51 6.52
CA GLU A 311 -29.41 15.68 5.82
C GLU A 311 -28.34 16.75 5.65
N ILE A 312 -27.54 17.01 6.70
CA ILE A 312 -26.55 18.10 6.73
C ILE A 312 -25.09 17.63 6.77
N GLY A 313 -24.89 16.31 6.89
CA GLY A 313 -23.58 15.68 7.01
C GLY A 313 -22.86 15.50 5.67
N LEU A 314 -21.65 14.98 5.74
CA LEU A 314 -20.89 14.55 4.57
C LEU A 314 -21.44 13.22 4.06
N THR A 315 -21.56 13.10 2.74
CA THR A 315 -21.96 11.84 2.11
C THR A 315 -20.78 10.87 2.07
N PRO A 316 -20.84 9.70 2.73
CA PRO A 316 -19.80 8.69 2.64
C PRO A 316 -19.83 8.00 1.26
N VAL A 317 -18.74 8.07 0.51
CA VAL A 317 -18.69 7.53 -0.87
C VAL A 317 -17.90 6.22 -0.94
N ASN A 318 -16.58 6.27 -0.71
CA ASN A 318 -15.71 5.10 -0.81
C ASN A 318 -15.13 4.71 0.55
N PHE A 319 -15.24 3.43 0.92
CA PHE A 319 -14.45 2.81 1.99
C PHE A 319 -13.58 1.70 1.39
N VAL A 320 -12.30 2.01 1.19
CA VAL A 320 -11.33 1.14 0.51
C VAL A 320 -10.26 0.67 1.49
N ALA A 321 -10.03 -0.63 1.53
CA ALA A 321 -9.02 -1.23 2.39
C ALA A 321 -8.13 -2.22 1.61
N ALA A 322 -6.82 -1.96 1.59
CA ALA A 322 -5.85 -2.79 0.89
C ALA A 322 -4.97 -3.56 1.87
N ALA A 323 -4.93 -4.89 1.73
CA ALA A 323 -4.20 -5.82 2.60
C ALA A 323 -4.51 -5.61 4.09
N SER A 324 -5.77 -5.34 4.46
CA SER A 324 -6.17 -4.98 5.83
C SER A 324 -6.60 -6.17 6.69
N PRO A 325 -6.07 -6.33 7.93
CA PRO A 325 -6.33 -7.50 8.76
C PRO A 325 -7.62 -7.37 9.60
N PHE A 326 -8.80 -7.21 8.99
CA PHE A 326 -10.06 -7.01 9.71
C PHE A 326 -10.47 -8.17 10.62
N LEU A 327 -9.96 -9.39 10.37
CA LEU A 327 -10.23 -10.59 11.17
C LEU A 327 -9.08 -10.94 12.12
N GLY A 328 -8.03 -10.11 12.18
CA GLY A 328 -6.78 -10.41 12.88
C GLY A 328 -5.86 -11.31 12.04
N VAL A 329 -4.74 -11.72 12.66
CA VAL A 329 -3.65 -12.49 11.99
C VAL A 329 -3.19 -13.71 12.82
N ILE A 330 -4.06 -14.25 13.69
CA ILE A 330 -3.69 -15.31 14.64
C ILE A 330 -3.45 -16.65 13.93
N GLY A 331 -2.34 -17.31 14.27
CA GLY A 331 -2.14 -18.74 13.99
C GLY A 331 -1.47 -19.06 12.66
N ASP A 332 -1.09 -18.04 11.89
CA ASP A 332 -0.55 -18.19 10.53
C ASP A 332 0.98 -18.13 10.47
N PHE A 333 1.65 -17.87 11.59
CA PHE A 333 3.10 -17.73 11.68
C PHE A 333 3.74 -18.88 12.47
N PRO A 334 4.82 -19.50 11.96
CA PRO A 334 5.72 -20.27 12.80
C PRO A 334 6.27 -19.37 13.93
N LYS A 335 6.36 -19.88 15.16
CA LYS A 335 6.78 -19.12 16.37
C LYS A 335 8.17 -18.46 16.28
N TYR A 336 8.99 -18.79 15.29
CA TYR A 336 10.30 -18.17 15.06
C TYR A 336 10.21 -16.97 14.09
N VAL A 337 9.26 -16.96 13.15
CA VAL A 337 8.98 -15.80 12.28
C VAL A 337 8.26 -14.71 13.06
N SER A 338 7.47 -15.10 14.08
CA SER A 338 6.89 -14.13 15.00
C SER A 338 7.96 -13.30 15.70
N ALA A 339 9.21 -13.76 15.91
CA ALA A 339 10.23 -12.95 16.57
C ALA A 339 10.57 -11.62 15.84
N LEU A 340 10.48 -11.57 14.51
CA LEU A 340 10.77 -10.35 13.72
C LEU A 340 9.54 -9.42 13.60
N LEU A 341 8.34 -10.00 13.64
CA LEU A 341 7.04 -9.32 13.55
C LEU A 341 6.32 -9.28 14.90
N ASP A 342 7.06 -9.45 16.01
CA ASP A 342 6.50 -9.97 17.27
C ASP A 342 5.28 -9.19 17.64
N ILE A 343 4.13 -9.80 17.41
CA ILE A 343 2.83 -9.21 17.66
C ILE A 343 2.74 -8.89 19.17
N GLY A 344 3.52 -9.57 20.02
CA GLY A 344 3.79 -9.16 21.41
C GLY A 344 4.62 -7.87 21.54
N ALA A 345 5.68 -7.70 20.75
CA ALA A 345 6.52 -6.49 20.67
C ALA A 345 5.80 -5.30 20.01
N LEU A 346 4.77 -5.54 19.19
CA LEU A 346 3.84 -4.52 18.69
C LEU A 346 2.88 -3.98 19.76
N GLY A 347 3.09 -4.34 21.03
CA GLY A 347 2.36 -3.80 22.16
C GLY A 347 0.86 -4.05 22.08
N GLN A 348 0.07 -2.98 22.17
CA GLN A 348 -1.39 -3.10 22.17
C GLN A 348 -1.94 -3.49 20.79
N THR A 349 -1.30 -3.06 19.69
CA THR A 349 -1.77 -3.40 18.34
C THR A 349 -1.72 -4.88 18.08
N GLY A 350 -0.64 -5.55 18.49
CA GLY A 350 -0.62 -6.98 18.27
C GLY A 350 -1.55 -7.75 19.21
N ARG A 351 -1.87 -7.24 20.41
CA ARG A 351 -2.99 -7.77 21.22
C ARG A 351 -4.33 -7.65 20.50
N ASP A 352 -4.57 -6.51 19.86
CA ASP A 352 -5.78 -6.23 19.09
C ASP A 352 -5.89 -7.18 17.88
N LEU A 353 -4.80 -7.33 17.11
CA LEU A 353 -4.72 -8.23 15.95
C LEU A 353 -4.72 -9.72 16.33
N THR A 354 -4.40 -10.05 17.59
CA THR A 354 -4.55 -11.41 18.15
C THR A 354 -5.89 -11.66 18.80
N LEU A 355 -6.90 -10.84 18.49
CA LEU A 355 -8.27 -10.96 18.98
C LEU A 355 -8.36 -11.23 20.50
N LYS A 356 -7.41 -10.64 21.25
CA LYS A 356 -7.43 -10.68 22.71
C LYS A 356 -8.55 -9.76 23.18
N ARG A 357 -9.17 -10.14 24.29
CA ARG A 357 -10.25 -9.37 24.90
C ARG A 357 -9.69 -8.09 25.50
N ASN A 358 -10.38 -6.97 25.28
CA ASN A 358 -10.06 -5.71 25.92
C ASN A 358 -11.00 -5.48 27.10
N PHE A 359 -10.44 -5.54 28.31
CA PHE A 359 -11.18 -5.33 29.56
C PHE A 359 -11.20 -3.86 30.00
N PHE A 360 -10.34 -3.02 29.42
CA PHE A 360 -10.20 -1.60 29.74
C PHE A 360 -10.57 -0.71 28.54
N LEU A 361 -11.81 -0.83 28.07
CA LEU A 361 -12.38 0.03 27.02
C LEU A 361 -13.06 1.24 27.69
N PRO A 362 -12.71 2.49 27.34
CA PRO A 362 -13.42 3.66 27.83
C PRO A 362 -14.81 3.74 27.18
N SER A 363 -15.76 4.42 27.82
CA SER A 363 -17.07 4.71 27.19
C SER A 363 -16.96 5.76 26.09
N LYS A 364 -16.13 6.80 26.31
CA LYS A 364 -15.90 7.90 25.36
C LYS A 364 -15.44 7.36 24.00
N GLY A 365 -16.11 7.79 22.94
CA GLY A 365 -15.80 7.40 21.57
C GLY A 365 -16.06 5.94 21.21
N ILE A 366 -16.69 5.15 22.09
CA ILE A 366 -17.01 3.74 21.86
C ILE A 366 -18.52 3.49 21.92
N VAL A 367 -19.25 4.16 22.82
CA VAL A 367 -20.70 3.94 23.00
C VAL A 367 -21.43 5.24 23.34
N ASN A 368 -22.68 5.36 22.87
CA ASN A 368 -23.56 6.48 23.18
C ASN A 368 -24.23 6.37 24.58
N SER A 369 -24.37 5.15 25.14
CA SER A 369 -24.99 4.92 26.45
C SER A 369 -24.25 3.90 27.34
N LYS A 370 -24.47 3.96 28.66
CA LYS A 370 -23.83 3.05 29.64
C LYS A 370 -24.30 1.59 29.51
N GLU A 371 -25.54 1.32 29.12
CA GLU A 371 -26.06 -0.05 28.97
C GLU A 371 -25.41 -0.79 27.79
N HIS A 372 -25.17 -0.10 26.67
CA HIS A 372 -24.43 -0.68 25.54
C HIS A 372 -22.97 -0.98 25.91
N HIS A 373 -22.39 -0.21 26.84
CA HIS A 373 -21.00 -0.37 27.25
C HIS A 373 -20.71 -1.75 27.85
N GLU A 374 -21.54 -2.22 28.79
CA GLU A 374 -21.34 -3.52 29.46
C GLU A 374 -21.39 -4.69 28.48
N ARG A 375 -22.18 -4.60 27.42
CA ARG A 375 -22.31 -5.64 26.37
C ARG A 375 -21.09 -5.69 25.44
N ILE A 376 -20.28 -4.64 25.40
CA ILE A 376 -19.11 -4.50 24.53
C ILE A 376 -17.81 -4.77 25.30
N LYS A 377 -17.83 -4.63 26.63
CA LYS A 377 -16.71 -5.03 27.49
C LYS A 377 -16.27 -6.46 27.19
N ALA A 378 -14.96 -6.66 27.21
CA ALA A 378 -14.33 -7.96 26.97
C ALA A 378 -14.52 -8.54 25.56
N LYS A 379 -14.97 -7.75 24.57
CA LYS A 379 -14.89 -8.12 23.14
C LYS A 379 -13.55 -7.68 22.54
N PRO A 380 -13.02 -8.40 21.53
CA PRO A 380 -11.89 -7.92 20.74
C PRO A 380 -12.26 -6.63 19.99
N ILE A 381 -11.32 -5.70 19.84
CA ILE A 381 -11.60 -4.41 19.19
C ILE A 381 -12.12 -4.57 17.76
N LEU A 382 -11.59 -5.53 17.00
CA LEU A 382 -12.03 -5.83 15.63
C LEU A 382 -13.49 -6.31 15.55
N GLU A 383 -14.04 -6.86 16.64
CA GLU A 383 -15.47 -7.23 16.74
C GLU A 383 -16.36 -6.03 17.09
N ILE A 384 -15.78 -4.89 17.46
CA ILE A 384 -16.50 -3.67 17.84
C ILE A 384 -16.67 -2.76 16.62
N LEU A 385 -15.68 -2.72 15.71
CA LEU A 385 -15.63 -1.80 14.58
C LEU A 385 -16.90 -1.83 13.69
N PRO A 386 -17.42 -2.99 13.25
CA PRO A 386 -18.62 -3.04 12.40
C PRO A 386 -19.92 -3.14 13.21
N LYS A 387 -20.03 -2.45 14.35
CA LYS A 387 -21.25 -2.45 15.18
C LYS A 387 -21.76 -1.04 15.39
N ASP A 388 -22.99 -0.94 15.88
CA ASP A 388 -23.54 0.34 16.30
C ASP A 388 -22.62 1.05 17.30
N PRO A 389 -22.44 2.38 17.15
CA PRO A 389 -23.16 3.27 16.24
C PRO A 389 -22.55 3.42 14.82
N ALA A 390 -21.40 2.81 14.54
CA ALA A 390 -20.70 2.97 13.26
C ALA A 390 -21.33 2.19 12.10
N LEU A 391 -22.06 1.11 12.41
CA LEU A 391 -22.63 0.19 11.43
C LEU A 391 -23.47 0.91 10.36
N GLU A 392 -24.34 1.82 10.77
CA GLU A 392 -25.19 2.59 9.85
C GLU A 392 -24.36 3.44 8.87
N ILE A 393 -23.22 3.98 9.31
CA ILE A 393 -22.32 4.75 8.44
C ILE A 393 -21.66 3.81 7.43
N PHE A 394 -21.20 2.63 7.86
CA PHE A 394 -20.63 1.63 6.94
C PHE A 394 -21.62 1.19 5.87
N GLN A 395 -22.88 0.98 6.23
CA GLN A 395 -23.97 0.65 5.30
C GLN A 395 -24.23 1.78 4.29
N ARG A 396 -24.03 3.04 4.68
CA ARG A 396 -24.26 4.22 3.82
C ARG A 396 -23.14 4.50 2.81
N PHE A 397 -21.95 3.93 2.96
CA PHE A 397 -20.93 4.09 1.90
C PHE A 397 -21.46 3.55 0.58
N LYS A 398 -21.38 4.36 -0.48
CA LYS A 398 -21.79 3.92 -1.83
C LYS A 398 -20.96 2.70 -2.29
N HIS A 399 -19.66 2.70 -1.98
CA HIS A 399 -18.73 1.67 -2.37
C HIS A 399 -17.88 1.21 -1.18
N ARG A 400 -17.90 -0.11 -0.90
CA ARG A 400 -17.03 -0.79 0.06
C ARG A 400 -16.16 -1.79 -0.69
N THR A 401 -14.85 -1.58 -0.68
CA THR A 401 -13.93 -2.40 -1.48
C THR A 401 -12.75 -2.88 -0.65
N VAL A 402 -12.47 -4.18 -0.71
CA VAL A 402 -11.23 -4.76 -0.16
C VAL A 402 -10.32 -5.25 -1.29
N TYR A 403 -9.04 -4.94 -1.17
CA TYR A 403 -7.98 -5.46 -2.03
C TYR A 403 -7.14 -6.46 -1.24
N ALA A 404 -6.99 -7.67 -1.76
CA ALA A 404 -6.32 -8.75 -1.07
C ALA A 404 -5.32 -9.48 -1.99
N ASN A 405 -4.10 -9.68 -1.50
CA ASN A 405 -3.08 -10.45 -2.20
C ASN A 405 -3.35 -11.96 -2.02
N VAL A 406 -3.36 -12.72 -3.11
CA VAL A 406 -3.44 -14.19 -3.07
C VAL A 406 -2.10 -14.84 -2.74
N ALA A 407 -1.01 -14.17 -3.12
CA ALA A 407 0.34 -14.69 -3.04
C ALA A 407 1.33 -13.68 -2.44
N PHE A 408 2.42 -14.18 -1.85
CA PHE A 408 3.56 -13.39 -1.33
C PHE A 408 3.20 -12.30 -0.31
N ASP A 409 2.07 -12.41 0.40
CA ASP A 409 1.76 -11.56 1.54
C ASP A 409 2.05 -12.34 2.82
N GLY A 410 3.24 -12.09 3.37
CA GLY A 410 3.66 -12.69 4.62
C GLY A 410 3.02 -12.06 5.85
N ILE A 411 2.39 -10.89 5.74
CA ILE A 411 1.99 -10.07 6.90
C ILE A 411 0.48 -10.19 7.13
N VAL A 412 -0.32 -10.07 6.07
CA VAL A 412 -1.78 -10.10 6.13
C VAL A 412 -2.30 -11.20 5.22
N PRO A 413 -2.72 -12.34 5.79
CA PRO A 413 -3.21 -13.44 4.99
C PRO A 413 -4.48 -13.10 4.21
N LEU A 414 -4.64 -13.74 3.04
CA LEU A 414 -5.80 -13.56 2.16
C LEU A 414 -7.15 -13.65 2.88
N ARG A 415 -7.33 -14.61 3.80
CA ARG A 415 -8.62 -14.79 4.52
C ARG A 415 -9.03 -13.55 5.32
N THR A 416 -8.09 -12.77 5.83
CA THR A 416 -8.41 -11.59 6.65
C THR A 416 -8.56 -10.36 5.78
N ALA A 417 -7.70 -10.21 4.75
CA ALA A 417 -7.80 -9.14 3.76
C ALA A 417 -9.08 -9.21 2.92
N ALA A 418 -9.55 -10.42 2.59
CA ALA A 418 -10.76 -10.64 1.79
C ALA A 418 -12.04 -10.85 2.62
N LEU A 419 -12.03 -10.58 3.93
CA LEU A 419 -13.19 -10.80 4.82
C LEU A 419 -13.73 -12.26 4.77
N LEU A 420 -12.83 -13.23 4.83
CA LEU A 420 -13.05 -14.68 4.95
C LEU A 420 -13.64 -15.40 3.73
N TYR A 421 -14.81 -14.97 3.26
CA TYR A 421 -15.57 -15.68 2.23
C TYR A 421 -15.17 -15.23 0.82
N LEU A 422 -14.85 -16.18 -0.05
CA LEU A 422 -14.48 -15.94 -1.45
C LEU A 422 -15.12 -17.00 -2.33
N ASP A 423 -15.43 -16.62 -3.57
CA ASP A 423 -15.86 -17.55 -4.60
C ASP A 423 -14.65 -18.28 -5.19
N TRP A 424 -14.23 -19.35 -4.51
CA TRP A 424 -13.11 -20.17 -4.97
C TRP A 424 -13.41 -20.89 -6.26
N LYS A 425 -14.66 -21.32 -6.49
CA LYS A 425 -15.04 -21.98 -7.74
C LYS A 425 -14.80 -21.05 -8.93
N GLY A 426 -15.33 -19.83 -8.89
CA GLY A 426 -15.06 -18.82 -9.93
C GLY A 426 -13.58 -18.52 -10.10
N LEU A 427 -12.81 -18.44 -9.00
CA LEU A 427 -11.35 -18.28 -9.04
C LEU A 427 -10.65 -19.47 -9.73
N SER A 428 -11.12 -20.71 -9.50
CA SER A 428 -10.57 -21.92 -10.13
C SER A 428 -10.89 -21.96 -11.61
N ASP A 429 -12.10 -21.57 -12.01
CA ASP A 429 -12.52 -21.57 -13.42
C ASP A 429 -11.69 -20.58 -14.24
N VAL A 430 -11.48 -19.38 -13.69
CA VAL A 430 -10.60 -18.36 -14.27
C VAL A 430 -9.16 -18.87 -14.39
N HIS A 431 -8.66 -19.59 -13.38
CA HIS A 431 -7.31 -20.15 -13.42
C HIS A 431 -7.18 -21.27 -14.47
N THR A 432 -8.17 -22.16 -14.59
CA THR A 432 -8.16 -23.24 -15.58
C THR A 432 -8.22 -22.71 -17.00
N ALA A 433 -9.15 -21.78 -17.29
CA ALA A 433 -9.27 -21.16 -18.61
C ALA A 433 -7.97 -20.47 -19.06
N ARG A 434 -7.20 -19.92 -18.10
CA ARG A 434 -5.91 -19.28 -18.36
C ARG A 434 -4.82 -20.27 -18.72
N ASN A 435 -4.69 -21.35 -17.96
CA ASN A 435 -3.70 -22.38 -18.24
C ASN A 435 -3.93 -23.01 -19.62
N GLU A 436 -5.19 -23.18 -20.02
CA GLU A 436 -5.54 -23.64 -21.35
C GLU A 436 -5.14 -22.65 -22.45
N SER A 437 -5.26 -21.33 -22.22
CA SER A 437 -4.80 -20.31 -23.17
C SER A 437 -3.27 -20.21 -23.28
N ASP A 438 -2.53 -20.35 -22.17
CA ASP A 438 -1.05 -20.34 -22.15
C ASP A 438 -0.46 -21.61 -22.81
N ASP A 439 -1.10 -22.77 -22.64
CA ASP A 439 -0.70 -24.03 -23.29
C ASP A 439 -0.88 -23.99 -24.82
N THR A 440 -1.74 -23.11 -25.36
CA THR A 440 -1.87 -22.90 -26.82
C THR A 440 -0.75 -22.06 -27.46
N GLN A 441 0.13 -21.42 -26.66
CA GLN A 441 1.26 -20.62 -27.17
C GLN A 441 2.64 -21.24 -26.89
N SER A 442 2.72 -22.38 -26.21
CA SER A 442 3.99 -23.05 -25.89
C SER A 442 3.94 -24.56 -26.11
N ASN A 443 3.80 -24.98 -27.37
CA ASN A 443 4.09 -26.37 -27.75
C ASN A 443 5.58 -26.50 -28.09
N GLN A 444 6.41 -26.58 -27.06
CA GLN A 444 7.66 -27.36 -27.04
C GLN A 444 8.16 -27.48 -25.60
N ASP A 445 8.54 -28.69 -25.22
CA ASP A 445 9.14 -29.13 -23.95
C ASP A 445 8.19 -29.43 -22.78
N LYS A 446 7.46 -30.55 -22.93
CA LYS A 446 6.98 -31.35 -21.79
C LYS A 446 8.13 -32.21 -21.27
N ASP A 447 8.81 -31.73 -20.24
CA ASP A 447 9.64 -32.58 -19.38
C ASP A 447 8.78 -33.16 -18.25
N GLU A 448 8.59 -34.48 -18.31
CA GLU A 448 8.12 -35.30 -17.21
C GLU A 448 9.19 -35.31 -16.11
N GLN A 449 9.02 -34.50 -15.06
CA GLN A 449 9.68 -34.76 -13.78
C GLN A 449 8.68 -34.72 -12.63
N GLY A 450 8.30 -35.93 -12.21
CA GLY A 450 7.74 -36.20 -10.90
C GLY A 450 8.74 -35.82 -9.80
N GLY A 451 8.67 -34.57 -9.35
CA GLY A 451 9.30 -34.10 -8.12
C GLY A 451 8.45 -34.44 -6.89
N PRO A 452 9.07 -34.54 -5.70
CA PRO A 452 8.43 -35.13 -4.52
C PRO A 452 7.23 -34.31 -4.06
N LYS A 453 6.17 -34.98 -3.64
CA LYS A 453 5.06 -34.39 -2.87
C LYS A 453 5.59 -33.97 -1.49
N THR A 454 6.21 -32.79 -1.40
CA THR A 454 6.71 -32.21 -0.15
C THR A 454 5.96 -30.92 0.18
N GLY A 455 5.56 -30.82 1.45
CA GLY A 455 4.84 -29.65 1.98
C GLY A 455 3.95 -29.93 3.20
N GLU A 456 4.23 -30.98 3.99
CA GLU A 456 3.77 -30.99 5.38
C GLU A 456 4.66 -30.03 6.17
N ILE A 457 4.04 -28.99 6.78
CA ILE A 457 4.68 -28.26 7.86
C ILE A 457 4.66 -29.20 9.07
N PRO A 458 5.80 -29.52 9.70
CA PRO A 458 5.79 -30.30 10.93
C PRO A 458 4.95 -29.58 12.00
N GLU A 459 4.05 -30.31 12.67
CA GLU A 459 3.42 -29.83 13.90
C GLU A 459 4.55 -29.44 14.86
N SER A 460 4.60 -28.16 15.27
CA SER A 460 5.47 -27.73 16.36
C SER A 460 5.16 -28.60 17.57
N SER A 461 6.12 -29.40 18.01
CA SER A 461 6.00 -30.17 19.25
C SER A 461 5.83 -29.19 20.41
N ILE A 462 4.66 -29.23 21.04
CA ILE A 462 4.38 -28.45 22.25
C ILE A 462 4.93 -29.22 23.45
N ASP A 463 5.90 -28.58 24.09
CA ASP A 463 6.01 -28.32 25.53
C ASP A 463 5.22 -29.23 26.49
N LYS A 464 5.89 -29.68 27.55
CA LYS A 464 5.59 -30.87 28.36
C LYS A 464 4.28 -30.84 29.18
N ARG A 465 3.36 -29.92 28.92
CA ARG A 465 1.99 -29.91 29.47
C ARG A 465 0.96 -30.68 28.63
N SER A 466 1.38 -31.24 27.49
CA SER A 466 0.60 -32.11 26.59
C SER A 466 0.37 -33.55 27.12
N PHE A 467 0.89 -33.87 28.31
CA PHE A 467 0.95 -35.25 28.84
C PHE A 467 -0.42 -35.91 29.06
N LEU A 468 -1.46 -35.13 29.37
CA LEU A 468 -2.83 -35.66 29.54
C LEU A 468 -3.58 -35.86 28.22
N GLN A 469 -3.08 -35.32 27.11
CA GLN A 469 -3.64 -35.49 25.77
C GLN A 469 -3.18 -36.80 25.10
N TRP A 470 -2.20 -37.48 25.69
CA TRP A 470 -1.57 -38.70 25.18
C TRP A 470 -2.33 -40.01 25.52
N MET A 471 -3.29 -39.98 26.45
CA MET A 471 -4.04 -41.19 26.87
C MET A 471 -5.28 -41.49 26.01
N LEU A 472 -5.56 -40.73 24.95
CA LEU A 472 -6.61 -41.07 24.00
C LEU A 472 -6.03 -41.96 22.89
N PRO A 473 -6.61 -43.14 22.60
CA PRO A 473 -6.16 -43.99 21.50
C PRO A 473 -6.22 -43.20 20.19
N GLN A 474 -5.08 -43.04 19.51
CA GLN A 474 -5.01 -42.30 18.24
C GLN A 474 -5.93 -42.88 17.15
N ALA A 475 -6.31 -44.16 17.27
CA ALA A 475 -7.29 -44.83 16.40
C ALA A 475 -8.71 -44.21 16.45
N LEU A 476 -9.06 -43.43 17.48
CA LEU A 476 -10.37 -42.77 17.61
C LEU A 476 -10.38 -41.33 17.07
N ILE A 477 -9.22 -40.76 16.73
CA ILE A 477 -9.11 -39.43 16.13
C ILE A 477 -9.14 -39.58 14.60
N LYS A 478 -10.33 -39.76 14.03
CA LYS A 478 -10.52 -39.48 12.60
C LYS A 478 -10.30 -37.98 12.37
N LYS A 479 -9.09 -37.58 11.95
CA LYS A 479 -8.85 -36.25 11.35
C LYS A 479 -9.63 -36.22 10.02
N GLU A 480 -10.88 -35.76 10.04
CA GLU A 480 -11.54 -35.35 8.80
C GLU A 480 -10.70 -34.23 8.18
N LYS A 481 -10.04 -34.53 7.06
CA LYS A 481 -9.25 -33.56 6.27
C LYS A 481 -10.21 -32.59 5.59
N TYR A 482 -10.75 -31.61 6.33
CA TYR A 482 -11.52 -30.54 5.70
C TYR A 482 -10.60 -29.70 4.82
N LYS A 483 -10.90 -29.64 3.52
CA LYS A 483 -10.23 -28.72 2.60
C LYS A 483 -10.58 -27.28 3.01
N SER A 484 -9.58 -26.49 3.42
CA SER A 484 -9.75 -25.11 3.91
C SER A 484 -10.61 -24.21 3.01
N TYR A 485 -10.55 -24.40 1.70
CA TYR A 485 -11.30 -23.62 0.70
C TYR A 485 -12.80 -23.93 0.71
N VAL A 486 -13.18 -25.16 1.06
CA VAL A 486 -14.60 -25.56 1.18
C VAL A 486 -15.28 -24.80 2.31
N ARG A 487 -14.54 -24.47 3.38
CA ARG A 487 -15.06 -23.68 4.51
C ARG A 487 -15.32 -22.22 4.15
N THR A 488 -14.53 -21.65 3.24
CA THR A 488 -14.53 -20.22 2.90
C THR A 488 -15.22 -19.94 1.56
N GLN A 489 -15.80 -20.95 0.93
CA GLN A 489 -16.57 -20.84 -0.30
C GLN A 489 -17.92 -20.14 -0.07
N THR A 490 -18.30 -19.25 -0.97
CA THR A 490 -19.65 -18.66 -1.02
C THR A 490 -20.67 -19.62 -1.64
N ASN A 491 -21.95 -19.40 -1.32
CA ASN A 491 -23.03 -20.07 -2.03
C ASN A 491 -23.03 -19.61 -3.50
N SER A 492 -23.12 -20.54 -4.45
CA SER A 492 -23.21 -20.20 -5.87
C SER A 492 -24.59 -19.63 -6.20
N SER A 493 -24.64 -18.41 -6.70
CA SER A 493 -25.85 -17.68 -7.11
C SER A 493 -26.27 -17.92 -8.58
N ILE A 494 -25.92 -19.09 -9.15
CA ILE A 494 -26.44 -19.52 -10.47
C ILE A 494 -27.38 -20.70 -10.27
N GLU A 495 -28.68 -20.42 -10.41
CA GLU A 495 -29.70 -21.43 -10.66
C GLU A 495 -29.35 -22.21 -11.93
N SER A 496 -28.94 -23.46 -11.80
CA SER A 496 -29.35 -24.47 -12.78
C SER A 496 -30.73 -24.95 -12.37
N ALA A 497 -31.76 -24.24 -12.85
CA ALA A 497 -33.13 -24.70 -12.87
C ALA A 497 -33.22 -25.95 -13.76
N SER A 498 -33.15 -27.14 -13.17
CA SER A 498 -34.02 -28.29 -13.50
C SER A 498 -33.68 -29.50 -12.65
N SER A 499 -34.74 -30.25 -12.35
CA SER A 499 -34.81 -31.58 -11.74
C SER A 499 -34.55 -31.73 -10.24
N GLU A 500 -35.67 -31.95 -9.54
CA GLU A 500 -35.75 -32.67 -8.27
C GLU A 500 -35.08 -34.05 -8.34
N ALA A 501 -34.58 -34.47 -7.17
CA ALA A 501 -34.29 -35.85 -6.76
C ALA A 501 -33.20 -36.62 -7.55
N ASN A 502 -32.00 -36.70 -6.97
CA ASN A 502 -31.56 -37.94 -6.32
C ASN A 502 -30.18 -37.79 -5.66
N ASN A 503 -30.08 -38.37 -4.46
CA ASN A 503 -28.81 -38.72 -3.84
C ASN A 503 -28.10 -39.76 -4.71
N ASN A 504 -27.02 -39.37 -5.38
CA ASN A 504 -25.73 -40.08 -5.40
C ASN A 504 -24.83 -39.51 -6.48
N SER A 505 -23.56 -39.32 -6.11
CA SER A 505 -22.38 -39.20 -6.97
C SER A 505 -22.56 -38.36 -8.23
N ASP A 506 -22.09 -37.10 -8.21
CA ASP A 506 -21.71 -36.48 -9.48
C ASP A 506 -20.55 -35.50 -9.38
N SER A 507 -19.64 -35.71 -10.34
CA SER A 507 -18.59 -34.86 -10.88
C SER A 507 -18.52 -33.45 -10.28
N SER A 508 -17.72 -33.28 -9.22
CA SER A 508 -17.08 -31.98 -9.05
C SER A 508 -16.12 -31.81 -10.21
N ALA A 509 -16.38 -30.84 -11.10
CA ALA A 509 -15.33 -30.27 -11.94
C ALA A 509 -14.05 -30.16 -11.10
N ASP A 510 -12.93 -30.61 -11.66
CA ASP A 510 -11.66 -30.85 -10.96
C ASP A 510 -11.13 -29.53 -10.36
N PHE A 511 -11.63 -29.15 -9.17
CA PHE A 511 -11.37 -27.87 -8.51
C PHE A 511 -9.91 -27.79 -8.11
N ARG A 512 -9.15 -26.94 -8.80
CA ARG A 512 -7.72 -26.70 -8.56
C ARG A 512 -7.55 -25.34 -7.90
N PRO A 513 -7.54 -25.28 -6.56
CA PRO A 513 -7.35 -24.01 -5.88
C PRO A 513 -5.97 -23.43 -6.22
N PRO A 514 -5.82 -22.09 -6.26
CA PRO A 514 -4.52 -21.46 -6.35
C PRO A 514 -3.60 -21.99 -5.25
N ARG A 515 -2.31 -22.15 -5.59
CA ARG A 515 -1.31 -22.62 -4.61
C ARG A 515 -1.34 -21.69 -3.40
N LYS A 516 -1.47 -22.26 -2.19
CA LYS A 516 -1.33 -21.46 -0.97
C LYS A 516 0.05 -20.84 -0.98
N ALA A 517 0.13 -19.51 -0.85
CA ALA A 517 1.39 -18.88 -0.52
C ALA A 517 1.95 -19.51 0.75
N ASN A 518 3.15 -20.07 0.63
CA ASN A 518 3.86 -20.57 1.79
C ASN A 518 4.28 -19.35 2.63
N THR A 519 3.90 -19.34 3.90
CA THR A 519 4.19 -18.22 4.81
C THR A 519 5.69 -18.04 5.01
N LEU A 520 6.48 -19.12 4.92
CA LEU A 520 7.94 -19.04 4.93
C LEU A 520 8.48 -18.36 3.67
N ILE A 521 8.00 -18.75 2.48
CA ILE A 521 8.42 -18.14 1.19
C ILE A 521 8.03 -16.66 1.17
N SER A 522 6.84 -16.33 1.66
CA SER A 522 6.37 -14.95 1.73
C SER A 522 7.23 -14.12 2.69
N ALA A 523 7.60 -14.67 3.86
CA ALA A 523 8.50 -14.01 4.81
C ALA A 523 9.93 -13.83 4.26
N VAL A 524 10.46 -14.81 3.53
CA VAL A 524 11.76 -14.70 2.86
C VAL A 524 11.70 -13.65 1.73
N SER A 525 10.60 -13.61 0.97
CA SER A 525 10.41 -12.67 -0.12
C SER A 525 10.36 -11.20 0.35
N THR A 526 9.83 -10.93 1.54
CA THR A 526 9.87 -9.58 2.15
C THR A 526 11.27 -9.14 2.55
N ILE A 527 12.19 -10.07 2.83
CA ILE A 527 13.57 -9.75 3.23
C ILE A 527 14.46 -9.51 1.99
N SER A 528 14.19 -10.19 0.89
CA SER A 528 15.01 -10.12 -0.33
C SER A 528 14.16 -10.01 -1.59
N ALA A 529 13.29 -9.00 -1.64
CA ALA A 529 12.50 -8.73 -2.84
C ALA A 529 13.44 -8.19 -3.94
N PRO A 530 13.58 -8.88 -5.10
CA PRO A 530 14.26 -8.31 -6.25
C PRO A 530 13.61 -6.99 -6.67
N LEU A 531 14.45 -6.06 -7.14
CA LEU A 531 13.97 -4.87 -7.81
C LEU A 531 13.27 -5.26 -9.12
N PRO A 532 12.23 -4.53 -9.54
CA PRO A 532 11.65 -4.68 -10.87
C PRO A 532 12.71 -4.52 -11.96
N GLU A 533 12.64 -5.35 -12.99
CA GLU A 533 13.48 -5.18 -14.17
C GLU A 533 13.14 -3.87 -14.89
N TYR A 534 14.10 -3.32 -15.65
CA TYR A 534 13.86 -2.08 -16.36
C TYR A 534 12.72 -2.19 -17.39
N SER A 535 12.59 -3.35 -18.05
CA SER A 535 11.46 -3.69 -18.95
C SER A 535 10.10 -3.50 -18.26
N TYR A 536 10.00 -3.90 -17.00
CA TYR A 536 8.77 -3.75 -16.20
C TYR A 536 8.35 -2.28 -16.06
N LEU A 537 9.31 -1.37 -15.93
CA LEU A 537 9.07 0.05 -15.71
C LEU A 537 8.61 0.78 -16.98
N VAL A 538 9.05 0.30 -18.14
CA VAL A 538 8.85 0.97 -19.43
C VAL A 538 7.79 0.35 -20.31
N ASP A 539 7.53 -0.95 -20.20
CA ASP A 539 6.58 -1.66 -21.04
C ASP A 539 5.49 -2.30 -20.16
N PRO A 540 4.26 -1.76 -20.16
CA PRO A 540 3.14 -2.35 -19.44
C PRO A 540 2.82 -3.80 -19.84
N SER A 541 3.13 -4.21 -21.08
CA SER A 541 2.84 -5.55 -21.57
C SER A 541 3.77 -6.62 -21.01
N SER A 542 4.97 -6.23 -20.55
CA SER A 542 5.95 -7.11 -19.90
C SER A 542 5.56 -7.54 -18.48
N ARG A 543 4.55 -6.90 -17.89
CA ARG A 543 4.19 -7.08 -16.48
C ARG A 543 3.37 -8.36 -16.28
N SER A 544 3.71 -9.11 -15.24
CA SER A 544 3.03 -10.37 -14.89
C SER A 544 1.93 -10.21 -13.85
N ASP A 545 1.98 -9.14 -13.04
CA ASP A 545 1.03 -8.85 -11.97
C ASP A 545 -0.36 -8.59 -12.51
N ARG A 546 -1.36 -9.13 -11.83
CA ARG A 546 -2.74 -9.16 -12.36
C ARG A 546 -3.79 -9.14 -11.27
N ILE A 547 -4.92 -8.54 -11.59
CA ILE A 547 -6.17 -8.71 -10.85
C ILE A 547 -6.76 -10.04 -11.32
N ILE A 548 -6.83 -11.01 -10.41
CA ILE A 548 -7.31 -12.36 -10.72
C ILE A 548 -8.79 -12.54 -10.42
N HIS A 549 -9.36 -11.67 -9.58
CA HIS A 549 -10.76 -11.70 -9.23
C HIS A 549 -11.21 -10.30 -8.84
N ASP A 550 -12.36 -9.90 -9.36
CA ASP A 550 -13.02 -8.66 -9.01
C ASP A 550 -14.52 -8.88 -9.10
N LYS A 551 -15.16 -8.99 -7.93
CA LYS A 551 -16.59 -9.34 -7.84
C LYS A 551 -17.25 -8.56 -6.71
N MET A 552 -18.51 -8.19 -6.93
CA MET A 552 -19.41 -7.73 -5.87
C MET A 552 -20.01 -8.93 -5.13
N TYR A 553 -19.82 -8.97 -3.80
CA TYR A 553 -20.38 -9.98 -2.91
C TYR A 553 -21.56 -9.38 -2.14
N THR A 554 -22.70 -10.06 -2.17
CA THR A 554 -23.90 -9.66 -1.46
C THR A 554 -24.13 -10.55 -0.22
N PRO A 555 -24.91 -10.09 0.78
CA PRO A 555 -25.26 -10.89 1.94
C PRO A 555 -25.89 -12.25 1.62
N GLU A 556 -26.61 -12.41 0.50
CA GLU A 556 -27.25 -13.68 0.13
C GLU A 556 -26.24 -14.78 -0.25
N GLU A 557 -25.03 -14.40 -0.68
CA GLU A 557 -23.97 -15.35 -1.05
C GLU A 557 -23.28 -15.97 0.18
N LEU A 558 -23.57 -15.50 1.40
CA LEU A 558 -22.94 -15.99 2.61
C LEU A 558 -23.38 -17.43 2.92
N PRO A 559 -22.43 -18.38 3.10
CA PRO A 559 -22.77 -19.75 3.45
C PRO A 559 -23.35 -19.85 4.86
N GLU A 560 -23.90 -21.01 5.22
CA GLU A 560 -24.29 -21.29 6.60
C GLU A 560 -23.12 -21.13 7.58
N ILE A 561 -23.45 -20.76 8.83
CA ILE A 561 -22.46 -20.67 9.91
C ILE A 561 -21.78 -22.02 10.10
N HIS A 562 -20.48 -22.06 9.85
CA HIS A 562 -19.69 -23.28 9.93
C HIS A 562 -19.44 -23.68 11.39
N TYR A 563 -19.08 -22.73 12.25
CA TYR A 563 -18.85 -22.99 13.67
C TYR A 563 -20.11 -22.77 14.52
N LYS A 564 -20.99 -23.77 14.55
CA LYS A 564 -22.13 -23.80 15.48
C LYS A 564 -21.66 -23.98 16.93
N HIS A 565 -22.36 -23.35 17.86
CA HIS A 565 -22.02 -23.38 19.29
C HIS A 565 -22.39 -24.75 19.90
N LYS A 566 -21.58 -25.81 19.72
CA LYS A 566 -21.76 -27.09 20.45
C LYS A 566 -20.50 -27.97 20.55
N LYS A 567 -20.42 -28.65 21.70
CA LYS A 567 -19.44 -29.61 22.28
C LYS A 567 -18.07 -29.02 22.70
N LEU A 568 -17.87 -28.94 24.03
CA LEU A 568 -16.57 -28.72 24.70
C LEU A 568 -15.44 -29.57 24.08
N ALA A 569 -15.77 -30.80 23.66
CA ALA A 569 -14.85 -31.75 23.05
C ALA A 569 -14.13 -31.21 21.80
N LYS A 570 -14.79 -30.43 20.93
CA LYS A 570 -14.13 -29.88 19.72
C LYS A 570 -13.07 -28.83 20.06
N LYS A 571 -13.20 -28.10 21.17
CA LYS A 571 -12.17 -27.14 21.62
C LYS A 571 -10.90 -27.83 22.12
N ILE A 572 -11.03 -29.05 22.65
CA ILE A 572 -9.92 -29.86 23.15
C ILE A 572 -9.20 -30.55 21.97
N ILE A 573 -9.96 -30.95 20.94
CA ILE A 573 -9.43 -31.64 19.75
C ILE A 573 -8.80 -30.66 18.74
N TYR A 574 -9.32 -29.42 18.63
CA TYR A 574 -8.88 -28.44 17.63
C TYR A 574 -8.32 -27.17 18.30
N PRO A 575 -6.99 -27.02 18.40
CA PRO A 575 -6.36 -25.94 19.17
C PRO A 575 -6.71 -24.52 18.69
N ASN A 576 -7.09 -24.35 17.41
CA ASN A 576 -7.45 -23.05 16.82
C ASN A 576 -8.96 -22.80 16.65
N TYR A 577 -9.83 -23.70 17.15
CA TYR A 577 -11.29 -23.59 16.97
C TYR A 577 -11.85 -22.25 17.48
N SER A 578 -11.41 -21.82 18.66
CA SER A 578 -11.91 -20.59 19.28
C SER A 578 -11.54 -19.31 18.52
N VAL A 579 -10.43 -19.34 17.78
CA VAL A 579 -9.97 -18.26 16.93
C VAL A 579 -10.83 -18.19 15.68
N HIS A 580 -11.01 -19.31 14.99
CA HIS A 580 -11.82 -19.38 13.78
C HIS A 580 -13.29 -19.02 14.00
N VAL A 581 -13.85 -19.33 15.17
CA VAL A 581 -15.19 -18.85 15.58
C VAL A 581 -15.25 -17.33 15.64
N LYS A 582 -14.21 -16.68 16.18
CA LYS A 582 -14.16 -15.21 16.25
C LYS A 582 -13.96 -14.60 14.87
N GLU A 583 -13.07 -15.16 14.05
CA GLU A 583 -12.85 -14.72 12.66
C GLU A 583 -14.15 -14.79 11.85
N GLU A 584 -14.86 -15.92 11.89
CA GLU A 584 -16.17 -16.08 11.21
C GLU A 584 -17.20 -15.07 11.72
N ARG A 585 -17.27 -14.86 13.04
CA ARG A 585 -18.18 -13.87 13.62
C ARG A 585 -17.88 -12.45 13.12
N ILE A 586 -16.60 -12.05 13.13
CA ILE A 586 -16.21 -10.70 12.69
C ILE A 586 -16.46 -10.54 11.19
N ALA A 587 -16.13 -11.55 10.38
CA ALA A 587 -16.38 -11.53 8.94
C ALA A 587 -17.87 -11.33 8.62
N ARG A 588 -18.74 -12.03 9.36
CA ARG A 588 -20.19 -11.92 9.22
C ARG A 588 -20.71 -10.54 9.60
N LEU A 589 -20.23 -9.94 10.68
CA LEU A 589 -20.61 -8.58 11.05
C LEU A 589 -20.34 -7.56 9.93
N TRP A 590 -19.27 -7.75 9.16
CA TRP A 590 -18.96 -6.90 8.00
C TRP A 590 -19.84 -7.17 6.77
N GLN A 591 -20.41 -8.37 6.61
CA GLN A 591 -21.00 -8.80 5.34
C GLN A 591 -22.50 -9.13 5.40
N GLU A 592 -23.07 -9.36 6.58
CA GLU A 592 -24.48 -9.77 6.71
C GLU A 592 -25.49 -8.67 6.36
N THR A 593 -25.05 -7.41 6.31
CA THR A 593 -25.96 -6.26 6.12
C THR A 593 -25.52 -5.29 5.04
N MET A 594 -24.43 -5.57 4.32
CA MET A 594 -23.89 -4.67 3.31
C MET A 594 -23.01 -5.40 2.30
N ASP A 595 -23.06 -4.94 1.05
CA ASP A 595 -22.30 -5.51 -0.06
C ASP A 595 -20.82 -5.11 -0.01
N TRP A 596 -19.96 -5.99 -0.53
CA TRP A 596 -18.53 -5.75 -0.64
C TRP A 596 -17.99 -6.11 -2.02
N ARG A 597 -17.31 -5.18 -2.67
CA ARG A 597 -16.45 -5.51 -3.80
C ARG A 597 -15.15 -6.10 -3.27
N LYS A 598 -14.78 -7.28 -3.75
CA LYS A 598 -13.52 -7.92 -3.37
C LYS A 598 -12.64 -8.08 -4.59
N VAL A 599 -11.49 -7.44 -4.53
CA VAL A 599 -10.48 -7.46 -5.57
C VAL A 599 -9.33 -8.32 -5.07
N VAL A 600 -9.10 -9.48 -5.69
CA VAL A 600 -7.97 -10.35 -5.38
C VAL A 600 -6.91 -10.17 -6.45
N VAL A 601 -5.69 -9.94 -6.00
CA VAL A 601 -4.55 -9.63 -6.85
C VAL A 601 -3.44 -10.63 -6.63
N GLU A 602 -2.67 -10.88 -7.68
CA GLU A 602 -1.45 -11.66 -7.64
C GLU A 602 -0.28 -10.73 -7.93
N LEU A 603 0.48 -10.41 -6.87
CA LEU A 603 1.66 -9.56 -6.94
C LEU A 603 2.91 -10.37 -6.57
N HIS A 604 3.97 -10.22 -7.34
CA HIS A 604 5.26 -10.88 -7.08
C HIS A 604 6.34 -9.84 -6.75
N PRO A 605 7.39 -10.20 -5.99
CA PRO A 605 7.40 -10.53 -4.55
C PRO A 605 7.30 -9.30 -3.62
N ASP A 606 7.07 -9.51 -2.31
CA ASP A 606 6.74 -8.48 -1.30
C ASP A 606 5.40 -7.74 -1.53
N SER A 607 4.37 -8.52 -1.86
CA SER A 607 3.04 -8.04 -2.20
C SER A 607 2.42 -7.11 -1.14
N HIS A 608 2.78 -7.25 0.14
CA HIS A 608 2.22 -6.45 1.22
C HIS A 608 2.57 -4.96 1.10
N ASN A 609 3.82 -4.66 0.73
CA ASN A 609 4.26 -3.29 0.51
C ASN A 609 4.00 -2.84 -0.92
N ASN A 610 4.07 -3.76 -1.89
CA ASN A 610 3.78 -3.46 -3.28
C ASN A 610 2.35 -2.99 -3.48
N ILE A 611 1.35 -3.57 -2.81
CA ILE A 611 -0.08 -3.27 -3.03
C ILE A 611 -0.46 -1.79 -2.95
N ILE A 612 0.34 -0.94 -2.28
CA ILE A 612 0.15 0.53 -2.25
C ILE A 612 1.31 1.34 -2.83
N VAL A 613 2.32 0.66 -3.39
CA VAL A 613 3.49 1.25 -4.04
C VAL A 613 4.22 2.22 -3.11
N ARG A 614 4.88 1.69 -2.06
CA ARG A 614 5.60 2.53 -1.08
C ARG A 614 6.60 3.47 -1.74
N ARG A 615 7.33 2.98 -2.74
CA ARG A 615 8.22 3.75 -3.59
C ARG A 615 7.85 3.49 -5.04
N ARG A 616 7.76 4.56 -5.83
CA ARG A 616 7.22 4.51 -7.20
C ARG A 616 7.83 3.39 -8.03
N PHE A 617 9.16 3.28 -8.03
CA PHE A 617 9.86 2.32 -8.88
C PHE A 617 10.26 1.03 -8.19
N VAL A 618 10.59 1.04 -6.89
CA VAL A 618 10.95 -0.19 -6.15
C VAL A 618 9.73 -1.10 -5.96
N ASN A 619 8.55 -0.51 -5.81
CA ASN A 619 7.30 -1.22 -5.54
C ASN A 619 6.34 -1.19 -6.72
N SER A 620 6.84 -1.00 -7.95
CA SER A 620 6.05 -0.81 -9.17
C SER A 620 5.14 -2.01 -9.50
N PHE A 621 5.43 -3.19 -8.97
CA PHE A 621 4.56 -4.38 -9.04
C PHE A 621 3.10 -4.09 -8.64
N GLY A 622 2.90 -3.16 -7.70
CA GLY A 622 1.56 -2.77 -7.28
C GLY A 622 0.90 -1.64 -8.07
N TRP A 623 1.52 -1.13 -9.15
CA TRP A 623 0.89 -0.12 -10.01
C TRP A 623 -0.48 -0.56 -10.50
N ILE A 624 -0.65 -1.84 -10.82
CA ILE A 624 -1.95 -2.39 -11.21
C ILE A 624 -3.03 -2.14 -10.14
N VAL A 625 -2.67 -2.21 -8.86
CA VAL A 625 -3.60 -2.03 -7.75
C VAL A 625 -3.91 -0.56 -7.51
N VAL A 626 -2.89 0.31 -7.42
CA VAL A 626 -3.13 1.74 -7.19
C VAL A 626 -3.83 2.41 -8.36
N ASN A 627 -3.55 1.97 -9.61
CA ASN A 627 -4.28 2.39 -10.80
C ASN A 627 -5.73 1.93 -10.75
N HIS A 628 -5.99 0.67 -10.38
CA HIS A 628 -7.35 0.18 -10.24
C HIS A 628 -8.12 0.93 -9.12
N ILE A 629 -7.50 1.20 -7.97
CA ILE A 629 -8.10 2.00 -6.91
C ILE A 629 -8.48 3.39 -7.43
N ALA A 630 -7.55 4.06 -8.12
CA ALA A 630 -7.77 5.39 -8.65
C ALA A 630 -8.90 5.40 -9.69
N ASP A 631 -8.84 4.52 -10.70
CA ASP A 631 -9.79 4.51 -11.81
C ASP A 631 -11.21 4.12 -11.37
N GLU A 632 -11.34 3.13 -10.49
CA GLU A 632 -12.64 2.60 -10.05
C GLU A 632 -13.37 3.46 -9.04
N HIS A 633 -12.63 4.24 -8.24
CA HIS A 633 -13.21 5.00 -7.13
C HIS A 633 -13.18 6.51 -7.33
N PHE A 634 -12.29 7.02 -8.20
CA PHE A 634 -11.99 8.44 -8.33
C PHE A 634 -11.77 8.91 -9.76
N GLY A 635 -11.61 8.00 -10.73
CA GLY A 635 -11.44 8.29 -12.15
C GLY A 635 -12.67 7.93 -12.98
N SER A 636 -12.49 7.71 -14.28
CA SER A 636 -13.59 7.61 -15.25
C SER A 636 -14.60 6.50 -14.95
N LYS A 637 -14.19 5.40 -14.33
CA LYS A 637 -15.10 4.29 -14.01
C LYS A 637 -15.99 4.57 -12.81
N SER A 638 -15.66 5.54 -11.96
CA SER A 638 -16.52 5.94 -10.84
C SER A 638 -17.83 6.58 -11.32
N LEU A 639 -17.82 7.21 -12.50
CA LEU A 639 -18.97 7.90 -13.11
C LEU A 639 -20.02 6.92 -13.63
N THR A 640 -19.60 5.72 -14.05
CA THR A 640 -20.45 4.72 -14.69
C THR A 640 -21.21 3.80 -13.73
N LYS A 641 -21.07 3.99 -12.41
CA LYS A 641 -21.50 3.02 -11.38
C LYS A 641 -22.47 3.56 -10.34
#